data_AF-A0A8H6TBX5-F1
#
_entry.id   AF-A0A8H6TBX5-F1
#
_cell.length_a   1.000
_cell.length_b   1.000
_cell.length_c   1.000
_cell.angle_alpha   90.00
_cell.angle_beta   90.00
_cell.angle_gamma   90.00
#
_symmetry.space_group_name_H-M   'P 1'
#
loop_
_entity.id
_entity.type
_entity.pdbx_description
1 polymer ?
#
loop_
_entity_poly.entity_id
_entity_poly.type
_entity_poly.pdbx_seq_one_letter_code
_entity_poly.pdbx_strand_id
1 'polypeptide(L)'
;MLLTLPPELYFFIYIELEITDTLALHLNQQFSQTCRLLQGHGRTKALWIRLLDRSFHGGPIPPSLINYTSFDAATLETLARRISTLSRREDLPPIVSHAWRTQLPRGIQWVGLAASRWLIVASSDRQISTLQCWDLTCAFNGDDHPVAQIYLPAQVKTAKLEVQRSGIILALGLMNPSTALYVVSLKRKSDRVVFVHEYSLIGSSHVLMLHDALVGCAIREALNEPHVVNWKTGTILDIEPPPGGLDILSRRSVPHFMTMWTEDTLLIVRLDGLEFYHREGDRFFFRQLLIVDDVQEVTVCKHCDPSHLQLAVLTQCDIQIWTLRQDNHDIVLNGIKIEYFNPYTLGGCPIFRLRTSQSGTRVIWISTVRWVRSRDRPSLAIFRLSKQPPNPSDSTSALTWKDDDVHAPALWAFCNVDYDDILGLTVIGNHFGELAVYDHVGGYARLVGSSFGAAPVLAAHNTVISEALNECVISSSPFYLNIPLPVTRVMTHAELMSSRAAKWAKDKLDLNPQCWMRTDFTPDKVLDETDRFPKYDAWEGQPSDNAWILSHLYGFPGEVLPQASRIIEGPHDSEDDAILFRLCPNGSNVSPNSWSSRSIGRYIFAAPVPGSYYGFFFLPQDFRPSGNLSVREASWLGEQLPVKVAAFGESNAYGRGLKEDPKYQSVSCWHEISWN
;
A
#
# COMPACT_ATOMS: atom_id res chain seq x y z
N MET A 1 -15.32 53.95 9.79
CA MET A 1 -14.07 54.05 9.01
C MET A 1 -13.96 52.95 7.96
N LEU A 2 -14.13 51.66 8.28
CA LEU A 2 -14.10 50.60 7.26
C LEU A 2 -15.21 50.75 6.20
N LEU A 3 -16.43 51.19 6.58
CA LEU A 3 -17.58 51.35 5.67
C LEU A 3 -17.47 52.53 4.68
N THR A 4 -16.46 53.39 4.83
CA THR A 4 -16.25 54.56 3.94
C THR A 4 -15.19 54.31 2.88
N LEU A 5 -14.62 53.09 2.83
CA LEU A 5 -13.63 52.72 1.83
C LEU A 5 -14.29 52.43 0.48
N PRO A 6 -13.63 52.75 -0.64
CA PRO A 6 -14.03 52.28 -1.95
C PRO A 6 -14.21 50.75 -2.00
N PRO A 7 -15.22 50.24 -2.74
CA PRO A 7 -15.52 48.82 -2.90
C PRO A 7 -14.31 47.93 -3.22
N GLU A 8 -13.38 48.44 -4.03
CA GLU A 8 -12.17 47.75 -4.47
C GLU A 8 -11.21 47.47 -3.31
N LEU A 9 -11.16 48.35 -2.31
CA LEU A 9 -10.28 48.18 -1.16
C LEU A 9 -10.72 47.02 -0.27
N TYR A 10 -12.03 46.69 -0.22
CA TYR A 10 -12.47 45.51 0.54
C TYR A 10 -11.91 44.22 -0.04
N PHE A 11 -11.83 44.11 -1.38
CA PHE A 11 -11.27 42.95 -2.04
C PHE A 11 -9.79 42.76 -1.66
N PHE A 12 -9.01 43.85 -1.66
CA PHE A 12 -7.62 43.80 -1.22
C PHE A 12 -7.50 43.44 0.27
N ILE A 13 -8.34 44.03 1.13
CA ILE A 13 -8.37 43.67 2.56
C ILE A 13 -8.64 42.17 2.74
N TYR A 14 -9.64 41.63 2.05
CA TYR A 14 -9.97 40.20 2.16
C TYR A 14 -8.86 39.28 1.65
N ILE A 15 -8.13 39.65 0.58
CA ILE A 15 -7.02 38.85 0.06
C ILE A 15 -5.85 38.78 1.04
N GLU A 16 -5.62 39.85 1.81
CA GLU A 16 -4.57 39.87 2.82
C GLU A 16 -4.87 38.99 4.03
N LEU A 17 -6.16 38.72 4.31
CA LEU A 17 -6.58 37.83 5.39
C LEU A 17 -6.34 36.35 5.06
N GLU A 18 -6.16 35.54 6.11
CA GLU A 18 -6.21 34.09 5.95
C GLU A 18 -7.63 33.61 5.60
N ILE A 19 -7.73 32.44 4.98
CA ILE A 19 -9.02 31.83 4.63
C ILE A 19 -9.90 31.61 5.86
N THR A 20 -9.26 31.23 6.97
CA THR A 20 -9.81 31.06 8.32
C THR A 20 -10.46 32.35 8.85
N ASP A 21 -9.78 33.48 8.69
CA ASP A 21 -10.25 34.79 9.16
C ASP A 21 -11.33 35.35 8.26
N THR A 22 -11.16 35.20 6.94
CA THR A 22 -12.19 35.59 5.96
C THR A 22 -13.49 34.85 6.22
N LEU A 23 -13.40 33.54 6.48
CA LEU A 23 -14.55 32.73 6.84
C LEU A 23 -15.15 33.11 8.19
N ALA A 24 -14.34 33.42 9.20
CA ALA A 24 -14.84 33.89 10.49
C ALA A 24 -15.62 35.20 10.33
N LEU A 25 -15.10 36.16 9.56
CA LEU A 25 -15.79 37.41 9.24
C LEU A 25 -17.08 37.17 8.45
N HIS A 26 -17.07 36.20 7.52
CA HIS A 26 -18.26 35.88 6.71
C HIS A 26 -19.34 35.11 7.49
N LEU A 27 -18.94 34.17 8.34
CA LEU A 27 -19.81 33.28 9.11
C LEU A 27 -20.34 33.91 10.38
N ASN A 28 -19.68 34.96 10.90
CA ASN A 28 -20.21 35.68 12.04
C ASN A 28 -21.53 36.34 11.63
N GLN A 29 -22.65 35.69 11.98
CA GLN A 29 -24.00 36.10 11.59
C GLN A 29 -24.27 37.56 12.00
N GLN A 30 -23.71 38.02 13.12
CA GLN A 30 -23.83 39.41 13.56
C GLN A 30 -23.17 40.37 12.57
N PHE A 31 -22.00 40.02 12.02
CA PHE A 31 -21.33 40.83 11.01
C PHE A 31 -22.09 40.84 9.68
N SER A 32 -22.60 39.68 9.26
CA SER A 32 -23.40 39.54 8.04
C SER A 32 -24.73 40.32 8.09
N GLN A 33 -25.34 40.43 9.28
CA GLN A 33 -26.57 41.21 9.49
C GLN A 33 -26.30 42.71 9.55
N THR A 34 -25.10 43.11 9.99
CA THR A 34 -24.76 44.53 10.19
C THR A 34 -24.33 45.23 8.90
N CYS A 35 -23.77 44.50 7.91
CA CYS A 35 -23.31 45.12 6.66
C CYS A 35 -23.51 44.26 5.40
N ARG A 36 -24.60 44.53 4.66
CA ARG A 36 -24.88 43.90 3.35
C ARG A 36 -23.79 44.16 2.31
N LEU A 37 -23.13 45.32 2.37
CA LEU A 37 -22.05 45.70 1.45
C LEU A 37 -20.87 44.73 1.56
N LEU A 38 -20.37 44.50 2.78
CA LEU A 38 -19.28 43.56 3.05
C LEU A 38 -19.66 42.11 2.68
N GLN A 39 -20.91 41.72 2.94
CA GLN A 39 -21.42 40.42 2.54
C GLN A 39 -21.40 40.22 1.01
N GLY A 40 -21.73 41.27 0.24
CA GLY A 40 -21.66 41.23 -1.22
C GLY A 40 -20.24 41.02 -1.73
N HIS A 41 -19.27 41.77 -1.19
CA HIS A 41 -17.86 41.65 -1.58
C HIS A 41 -17.24 40.31 -1.16
N GLY A 42 -17.59 39.81 0.03
CA GLY A 42 -17.13 38.52 0.54
C GLY A 42 -17.65 37.30 -0.23
N ARG A 43 -18.64 37.47 -1.13
CA ARG A 43 -19.19 36.39 -1.98
C ARG A 43 -18.72 36.44 -3.42
N THR A 44 -17.76 37.29 -3.73
CA THR A 44 -17.24 37.35 -5.10
C THR A 44 -16.45 36.09 -5.42
N LYS A 45 -16.70 35.50 -6.60
CA LYS A 45 -15.98 34.32 -7.09
C LYS A 45 -14.46 34.54 -7.12
N ALA A 46 -14.03 35.73 -7.57
CA ALA A 46 -12.63 36.09 -7.65
C ALA A 46 -11.91 36.06 -6.29
N LEU A 47 -12.60 36.43 -5.21
CA LEU A 47 -12.02 36.41 -3.86
C LEU A 47 -11.72 34.98 -3.44
N TRP A 48 -12.70 34.08 -3.57
CA TRP A 48 -12.51 32.69 -3.15
C TRP A 48 -11.47 31.97 -4.00
N ILE A 49 -11.38 32.26 -5.30
CA ILE A 49 -10.30 31.73 -6.15
C ILE A 49 -8.94 32.16 -5.57
N ARG A 50 -8.76 33.46 -5.28
CA ARG A 50 -7.49 33.97 -4.72
C ARG A 50 -7.16 33.38 -3.35
N LEU A 51 -8.15 33.23 -2.47
CA LEU A 51 -7.95 32.63 -1.14
C LEU A 51 -7.60 31.15 -1.23
N LEU A 52 -8.23 30.41 -2.15
CA LEU A 52 -7.93 29.02 -2.42
C LEU A 52 -6.54 28.87 -3.05
N ASP A 53 -6.22 29.65 -4.09
CA ASP A 53 -4.87 29.74 -4.66
C ASP A 53 -3.83 29.95 -3.55
N ARG A 54 -4.06 30.91 -2.64
CA ARG A 54 -3.17 31.17 -1.50
C ARG A 54 -3.08 30.02 -0.52
N SER A 55 -4.20 29.37 -0.22
CA SER A 55 -4.21 28.18 0.64
C SER A 55 -3.49 27.00 -0.02
N PHE A 56 -3.49 26.95 -1.35
CA PHE A 56 -2.74 26.00 -2.16
C PHE A 56 -1.30 26.47 -2.47
N HIS A 57 -0.89 27.72 -2.22
CA HIS A 57 0.39 28.32 -2.67
C HIS A 57 1.67 27.74 -2.03
N GLY A 58 1.64 26.50 -1.56
CA GLY A 58 2.83 25.67 -1.64
C GLY A 58 2.53 24.17 -1.70
N GLY A 59 1.48 23.78 -2.40
CA GLY A 59 1.19 22.41 -2.82
C GLY A 59 0.45 22.37 -4.16
N PRO A 60 0.53 21.25 -4.90
CA PRO A 60 -0.22 21.12 -6.13
C PRO A 60 -1.71 21.13 -5.80
N ILE A 61 -2.47 21.89 -6.57
CA ILE A 61 -3.93 21.75 -6.59
C ILE A 61 -4.20 20.30 -7.06
N PRO A 62 -4.91 19.47 -6.28
CA PRO A 62 -5.11 18.10 -6.71
C PRO A 62 -5.80 18.02 -8.05
N PRO A 63 -5.56 16.93 -8.79
CA PRO A 63 -6.18 16.72 -10.10
C PRO A 63 -7.71 16.88 -10.08
N SER A 64 -8.34 16.52 -8.97
CA SER A 64 -9.79 16.68 -8.72
C SER A 64 -10.28 18.13 -8.78
N LEU A 65 -9.38 19.09 -8.50
CA LEU A 65 -9.68 20.51 -8.39
C LEU A 65 -9.03 21.35 -9.50
N ILE A 66 -8.37 20.77 -10.52
CA ILE A 66 -7.67 21.55 -11.58
C ILE A 66 -8.55 22.65 -12.20
N ASN A 67 -9.85 22.40 -12.34
CA ASN A 67 -10.80 23.36 -12.92
C ASN A 67 -11.69 24.04 -11.87
N TYR A 68 -11.24 24.19 -10.63
CA TYR A 68 -12.05 24.78 -9.56
C TYR A 68 -12.47 26.23 -9.88
N THR A 69 -11.71 26.95 -10.70
CA THR A 69 -12.08 28.28 -11.21
C THR A 69 -13.35 28.29 -12.06
N SER A 70 -13.84 27.14 -12.52
CA SER A 70 -15.13 27.01 -13.18
C SER A 70 -16.31 27.02 -12.21
N PHE A 71 -16.08 26.69 -10.93
CA PHE A 71 -17.12 26.62 -9.91
C PHE A 71 -17.77 27.98 -9.64
N ASP A 72 -19.02 27.96 -9.18
CA ASP A 72 -19.67 29.17 -8.68
C ASP A 72 -19.07 29.61 -7.33
N ALA A 73 -19.39 30.83 -6.92
CA ALA A 73 -18.86 31.39 -5.68
C ALA A 73 -19.26 30.59 -4.43
N ALA A 74 -20.48 30.02 -4.39
CA ALA A 74 -20.99 29.29 -3.24
C ALA A 74 -20.25 27.96 -3.02
N THR A 75 -19.87 27.30 -4.12
CA THR A 75 -19.08 26.07 -4.11
C THR A 75 -17.66 26.34 -3.66
N LEU A 76 -17.04 27.40 -4.20
CA LEU A 76 -15.71 27.83 -3.81
C LEU A 76 -15.66 28.20 -2.32
N GLU A 77 -16.69 28.90 -1.84
CA GLU A 77 -16.85 29.21 -0.42
C GLU A 77 -17.00 27.93 0.43
N THR A 78 -17.79 26.96 -0.02
CA THR A 78 -17.97 25.69 0.70
C THR A 78 -16.67 24.88 0.74
N LEU A 79 -15.93 24.85 -0.37
CA LEU A 79 -14.60 24.24 -0.44
C LEU A 79 -13.63 24.93 0.51
N ALA A 80 -13.60 26.27 0.50
CA ALA A 80 -12.82 27.09 1.42
C ALA A 80 -13.14 26.76 2.88
N ARG A 81 -14.44 26.66 3.24
CA ARG A 81 -14.89 26.24 4.57
C ARG A 81 -14.33 24.89 4.95
N ARG A 82 -14.41 23.91 4.05
CA ARG A 82 -13.92 22.56 4.33
C ARG A 82 -12.42 22.52 4.56
N ILE A 83 -11.63 23.14 3.67
CA ILE A 83 -10.17 23.23 3.82
C ILE A 83 -9.82 23.93 5.13
N SER A 84 -10.51 25.02 5.47
CA SER A 84 -10.31 25.74 6.73
C SER A 84 -10.64 24.89 7.95
N THR A 85 -11.75 24.15 7.94
CA THR A 85 -12.11 23.22 9.02
C THR A 85 -11.08 22.10 9.19
N LEU A 86 -10.61 21.52 8.08
CA LEU A 86 -9.57 20.47 8.11
C LEU A 86 -8.22 21.00 8.58
N SER A 87 -7.92 22.27 8.29
CA SER A 87 -6.72 22.94 8.76
C SER A 87 -6.79 23.34 10.24
N ARG A 88 -8.00 23.56 10.79
CA ARG A 88 -8.20 23.92 12.20
C ARG A 88 -8.38 22.71 13.14
N ARG A 89 -8.87 21.58 12.63
CA ARG A 89 -9.13 20.36 13.42
C ARG A 89 -7.85 19.56 13.76
N GLU A 90 -6.68 20.18 13.71
CA GLU A 90 -5.39 19.51 13.96
C GLU A 90 -5.32 18.85 15.34
N ASP A 91 -6.03 19.39 16.32
CA ASP A 91 -5.97 18.94 17.71
C ASP A 91 -7.23 18.21 18.20
N LEU A 92 -8.24 18.05 17.35
CA LEU A 92 -9.52 17.47 17.76
C LEU A 92 -9.67 16.06 17.18
N PRO A 93 -10.07 15.05 17.99
CA PRO A 93 -10.42 13.74 17.47
C PRO A 93 -11.47 13.88 16.36
N PRO A 94 -11.44 13.02 15.34
CA PRO A 94 -12.36 13.13 14.23
C PRO A 94 -13.74 12.83 14.77
N ILE A 95 -14.53 13.87 15.02
CA ILE A 95 -15.96 13.70 15.14
C ILE A 95 -16.41 13.35 13.72
N VAL A 96 -16.52 12.04 13.46
CA VAL A 96 -17.16 11.49 12.28
C VAL A 96 -18.52 12.15 12.21
N SER A 97 -18.65 13.11 11.32
CA SER A 97 -19.85 13.93 11.26
C SER A 97 -20.91 13.19 10.47
N HIS A 98 -20.50 12.53 9.38
CA HIS A 98 -21.35 11.72 8.51
C HIS A 98 -20.52 10.55 7.97
N ALA A 99 -21.12 9.36 7.89
CA ALA A 99 -20.52 8.20 7.24
C ALA A 99 -21.55 7.55 6.30
N TRP A 100 -21.13 7.24 5.08
CA TRP A 100 -21.85 6.30 4.23
C TRP A 100 -21.25 4.92 4.40
N ARG A 101 -22.09 3.90 4.50
CA ARG A 101 -21.67 2.52 4.78
C ARG A 101 -22.50 1.58 3.93
N THR A 102 -21.85 0.57 3.38
CA THR A 102 -22.53 -0.50 2.66
C THR A 102 -21.80 -1.82 2.88
N GLN A 103 -22.54 -2.91 2.80
CA GLN A 103 -22.01 -4.25 2.91
C GLN A 103 -22.02 -4.89 1.52
N LEU A 104 -20.84 -5.07 0.96
CA LEU A 104 -20.69 -5.78 -0.31
C LEU A 104 -20.79 -7.29 -0.08
N PRO A 105 -21.31 -8.05 -1.07
CA PRO A 105 -21.40 -9.50 -0.98
C PRO A 105 -20.03 -10.22 -1.04
N ARG A 106 -18.94 -9.47 -1.25
CA ARG A 106 -17.59 -9.99 -1.53
C ARG A 106 -16.54 -9.22 -0.75
N GLY A 107 -15.44 -9.89 -0.44
CA GLY A 107 -14.30 -9.26 0.22
C GLY A 107 -13.66 -8.20 -0.65
N ILE A 108 -13.42 -7.02 -0.08
CA ILE A 108 -12.80 -5.90 -0.77
C ILE A 108 -11.29 -6.11 -0.83
N GLN A 109 -10.78 -6.08 -2.05
CA GLN A 109 -9.39 -6.35 -2.38
C GLN A 109 -8.59 -5.06 -2.57
N TRP A 110 -9.27 -4.00 -3.04
CA TRP A 110 -8.68 -2.70 -3.25
C TRP A 110 -9.77 -1.63 -3.27
N VAL A 111 -9.44 -0.43 -2.77
CA VAL A 111 -10.26 0.78 -2.90
C VAL A 111 -9.40 1.90 -3.44
N GLY A 112 -10.00 2.79 -4.22
CA GLY A 112 -9.37 4.02 -4.67
C GLY A 112 -10.39 5.13 -4.87
N LEU A 113 -10.05 6.33 -4.41
CA LEU A 113 -10.83 7.54 -4.57
C LEU A 113 -10.27 8.35 -5.74
N ALA A 114 -11.13 8.68 -6.69
CA ALA A 114 -10.78 9.45 -7.86
C ALA A 114 -11.59 10.73 -7.96
N ALA A 115 -10.88 11.82 -8.25
CA ALA A 115 -11.47 13.14 -8.40
C ALA A 115 -12.38 13.55 -7.23
N SER A 116 -12.07 13.08 -6.01
CA SER A 116 -12.82 13.39 -4.79
C SER A 116 -14.33 13.06 -4.83
N ARG A 117 -14.75 12.20 -5.78
CA ARG A 117 -16.16 11.88 -6.07
C ARG A 117 -16.40 10.43 -6.41
N TRP A 118 -15.52 9.85 -7.21
CA TRP A 118 -15.69 8.49 -7.69
C TRP A 118 -14.96 7.56 -6.74
N LEU A 119 -15.70 6.67 -6.10
CA LEU A 119 -15.13 5.60 -5.31
C LEU A 119 -15.10 4.33 -6.16
N ILE A 120 -13.90 3.82 -6.43
CA ILE A 120 -13.70 2.59 -7.17
C ILE A 120 -13.32 1.48 -6.19
N VAL A 121 -14.03 0.38 -6.28
CA VAL A 121 -13.90 -0.77 -5.38
C VAL A 121 -13.69 -2.02 -6.19
N ALA A 122 -12.57 -2.70 -5.97
CA ALA A 122 -12.36 -4.05 -6.44
C ALA A 122 -12.75 -5.02 -5.31
N SER A 123 -13.70 -5.91 -5.59
CA SER A 123 -14.14 -6.93 -4.65
C SER A 123 -14.11 -8.30 -5.32
N SER A 124 -13.82 -9.34 -4.54
CA SER A 124 -13.71 -10.70 -5.07
C SER A 124 -14.15 -11.72 -4.03
N ASP A 125 -14.75 -12.79 -4.53
CA ASP A 125 -14.96 -14.05 -3.81
C ASP A 125 -14.32 -15.20 -4.62
N ARG A 126 -14.68 -16.44 -4.29
CA ARG A 126 -14.23 -17.65 -4.99
C ARG A 126 -14.59 -17.67 -6.47
N GLN A 127 -15.78 -17.16 -6.80
CA GLN A 127 -16.47 -17.35 -8.06
C GLN A 127 -16.39 -16.11 -8.93
N ILE A 128 -16.28 -14.91 -8.37
CA ILE A 128 -16.50 -13.68 -9.08
C ILE A 128 -15.55 -12.61 -8.54
N SER A 129 -14.90 -11.90 -9.45
CA SER A 129 -14.26 -10.62 -9.16
C SER A 129 -14.99 -9.52 -9.89
N THR A 130 -15.23 -8.41 -9.18
CA THR A 130 -15.94 -7.25 -9.68
C THR A 130 -15.12 -5.99 -9.45
N LEU A 131 -15.20 -5.07 -10.41
CA LEU A 131 -14.79 -3.68 -10.26
C LEU A 131 -16.03 -2.81 -10.31
N GLN A 132 -16.29 -2.07 -9.25
CA GLN A 132 -17.46 -1.21 -9.09
C GLN A 132 -17.02 0.25 -8.97
N CYS A 133 -17.76 1.16 -9.58
CA CYS A 133 -17.61 2.60 -9.41
C CYS A 133 -18.87 3.16 -8.76
N TRP A 134 -18.68 3.95 -7.71
CA TRP A 134 -19.72 4.61 -6.94
C TRP A 134 -19.57 6.13 -7.09
N ASP A 135 -20.70 6.83 -7.29
CA ASP A 135 -20.75 8.27 -7.12
C ASP A 135 -21.04 8.58 -5.66
N LEU A 136 -20.06 9.12 -4.94
CA LEU A 136 -20.24 9.42 -3.52
C LEU A 136 -21.38 10.41 -3.27
N THR A 137 -21.70 11.28 -4.23
CA THR A 137 -22.84 12.20 -4.10
C THR A 137 -24.15 11.43 -3.99
N CYS A 138 -24.33 10.42 -4.85
CA CYS A 138 -25.50 9.56 -4.84
C CYS A 138 -25.52 8.70 -3.58
N ALA A 139 -24.36 8.13 -3.21
CA ALA A 139 -24.20 7.31 -2.02
C ALA A 139 -24.60 8.05 -0.73
N PHE A 140 -24.10 9.26 -0.52
CA PHE A 140 -24.48 10.09 0.63
C PHE A 140 -25.94 10.56 0.59
N ASN A 141 -26.60 10.51 -0.57
CA ASN A 141 -28.03 10.78 -0.73
C ASN A 141 -28.90 9.51 -0.62
N GLY A 142 -28.32 8.37 -0.26
CA GLY A 142 -29.02 7.11 -0.03
C GLY A 142 -29.13 6.19 -1.25
N ASP A 143 -28.39 6.44 -2.33
CA ASP A 143 -28.29 5.49 -3.44
C ASP A 143 -27.19 4.45 -3.15
N ASP A 144 -27.62 3.23 -2.86
CA ASP A 144 -26.74 2.12 -2.54
C ASP A 144 -26.36 1.27 -3.76
N HIS A 145 -26.37 1.84 -4.96
CA HIS A 145 -25.95 1.14 -6.18
C HIS A 145 -24.70 1.75 -6.82
N PRO A 146 -23.79 0.92 -7.36
CA PRO A 146 -22.69 1.41 -8.17
C PRO A 146 -23.22 1.99 -9.48
N VAL A 147 -22.68 3.14 -9.91
CA VAL A 147 -23.00 3.77 -11.18
C VAL A 147 -22.44 3.00 -12.39
N ALA A 148 -21.40 2.21 -12.17
CA ALA A 148 -20.79 1.34 -13.17
C ALA A 148 -20.23 0.08 -12.49
N GLN A 149 -20.34 -1.06 -13.16
CA GLN A 149 -19.77 -2.32 -12.69
C GLN A 149 -19.30 -3.17 -13.87
N ILE A 150 -18.17 -3.83 -13.70
CA ILE A 150 -17.69 -4.88 -14.60
C ILE A 150 -17.24 -6.10 -13.82
N TYR A 151 -17.17 -7.23 -14.51
CA TYR A 151 -16.58 -8.46 -14.00
C TYR A 151 -15.16 -8.60 -14.51
N LEU A 152 -14.26 -9.00 -13.62
CA LEU A 152 -12.85 -9.21 -13.92
C LEU A 152 -12.57 -10.70 -14.04
N PRO A 153 -11.63 -11.10 -14.91
CA PRO A 153 -11.28 -12.51 -15.11
C PRO A 153 -10.45 -13.10 -13.95
N ALA A 154 -10.05 -12.27 -12.98
CA ALA A 154 -9.31 -12.67 -11.79
C ALA A 154 -9.40 -11.61 -10.69
N GLN A 155 -9.02 -12.00 -9.47
CA GLN A 155 -8.91 -11.12 -8.31
C GLN A 155 -7.87 -10.02 -8.55
N VAL A 156 -8.23 -8.78 -8.20
CA VAL A 156 -7.28 -7.66 -8.17
C VAL A 156 -6.35 -7.82 -6.98
N LYS A 157 -5.04 -7.96 -7.24
CA LYS A 157 -4.00 -8.04 -6.20
C LYS A 157 -3.41 -6.68 -5.87
N THR A 158 -3.22 -5.87 -6.90
CA THR A 158 -2.66 -4.52 -6.83
C THR A 158 -3.39 -3.65 -7.84
N ALA A 159 -3.51 -2.37 -7.55
CA ALA A 159 -4.05 -1.43 -8.51
C ALA A 159 -3.47 -0.04 -8.27
N LYS A 160 -3.37 0.73 -9.35
CA LYS A 160 -3.04 2.14 -9.35
C LYS A 160 -4.07 2.90 -10.15
N LEU A 161 -4.34 4.11 -9.69
CA LEU A 161 -5.36 4.98 -10.23
C LEU A 161 -4.74 6.34 -10.53
N GLU A 162 -5.08 6.90 -11.67
CA GLU A 162 -4.64 8.23 -12.07
C GLU A 162 -5.80 8.99 -12.72
N VAL A 163 -5.98 10.25 -12.32
CA VAL A 163 -6.94 11.16 -12.97
C VAL A 163 -6.19 11.90 -14.08
N GLN A 164 -6.41 11.47 -15.32
CA GLN A 164 -5.80 12.07 -16.50
C GLN A 164 -6.77 13.04 -17.18
N ARG A 165 -6.25 13.82 -18.13
CA ARG A 165 -7.09 14.66 -18.99
C ARG A 165 -8.15 13.84 -19.70
N SER A 166 -7.85 12.60 -20.10
CA SER A 166 -8.75 11.67 -20.82
C SER A 166 -9.79 10.96 -19.96
N GLY A 167 -9.78 11.16 -18.64
CA GLY A 167 -10.65 10.49 -17.68
C GLY A 167 -9.85 9.80 -16.57
N ILE A 168 -10.51 8.90 -15.86
CA ILE A 168 -9.87 8.14 -14.77
C ILE A 168 -9.31 6.86 -15.36
N ILE A 169 -8.00 6.66 -15.26
CA ILE A 169 -7.30 5.46 -15.73
C ILE A 169 -6.95 4.60 -14.52
N LEU A 170 -7.17 3.29 -14.66
CA LEU A 170 -6.83 2.28 -13.69
C LEU A 170 -5.88 1.27 -14.33
N ALA A 171 -4.79 0.96 -13.65
CA ALA A 171 -3.93 -0.17 -13.95
C ALA A 171 -4.11 -1.22 -12.84
N LEU A 172 -4.53 -2.42 -13.22
CA LEU A 172 -4.91 -3.51 -12.32
C LEU A 172 -3.95 -4.69 -12.54
N GLY A 173 -3.33 -5.16 -11.45
CA GLY A 173 -2.57 -6.41 -11.44
C GLY A 173 -3.48 -7.54 -10.99
N LEU A 174 -3.86 -8.43 -11.90
CA LEU A 174 -4.78 -9.54 -11.65
C LEU A 174 -4.04 -10.83 -11.30
N MET A 175 -4.55 -11.55 -10.30
CA MET A 175 -4.02 -12.84 -9.85
C MET A 175 -4.84 -13.98 -10.48
N ASN A 176 -4.37 -14.49 -11.62
CA ASN A 176 -4.89 -15.68 -12.33
C ASN A 176 -3.71 -16.64 -12.62
N PRO A 177 -3.91 -17.89 -13.10
CA PRO A 177 -2.77 -18.76 -13.41
C PRO A 177 -1.83 -18.17 -14.48
N SER A 178 -2.30 -17.17 -15.25
CA SER A 178 -1.50 -16.48 -16.27
C SER A 178 -1.03 -15.08 -15.89
N THR A 179 -1.29 -14.58 -14.66
CA THR A 179 -0.92 -13.23 -14.13
C THR A 179 -0.97 -12.09 -15.16
N ALA A 180 -1.97 -11.21 -15.10
CA ALA A 180 -2.16 -10.21 -16.15
C ALA A 180 -2.28 -8.78 -15.63
N LEU A 181 -1.72 -7.85 -16.42
CA LEU A 181 -1.93 -6.42 -16.32
C LEU A 181 -3.18 -6.07 -17.12
N TYR A 182 -4.11 -5.35 -16.50
CA TYR A 182 -5.30 -4.80 -17.14
C TYR A 182 -5.30 -3.29 -16.97
N VAL A 183 -5.43 -2.53 -18.06
CA VAL A 183 -5.65 -1.09 -18.04
C VAL A 183 -7.09 -0.82 -18.46
N VAL A 184 -7.82 -0.15 -17.59
CA VAL A 184 -9.24 0.16 -17.75
C VAL A 184 -9.42 1.67 -17.53
N SER A 185 -10.27 2.30 -18.33
CA SER A 185 -10.67 3.69 -18.09
C SER A 185 -12.12 3.78 -17.65
N LEU A 186 -12.44 4.79 -16.84
CA LEU A 186 -13.81 5.18 -16.52
C LEU A 186 -14.19 6.36 -17.41
N LYS A 187 -15.20 6.16 -18.27
CA LYS A 187 -15.66 7.14 -19.27
C LYS A 187 -17.17 7.35 -19.17
N ARG A 188 -17.67 8.48 -19.69
CA ARG A 188 -19.11 8.70 -19.86
C ARG A 188 -19.50 8.36 -21.30
N LYS A 189 -20.48 7.47 -21.47
CA LYS A 189 -21.07 7.08 -22.76
C LYS A 189 -22.58 7.22 -22.67
N SER A 190 -23.17 8.07 -23.51
CA SER A 190 -24.64 8.27 -23.57
C SER A 190 -25.27 8.51 -22.19
N ASP A 191 -24.71 9.46 -21.45
CA ASP A 191 -25.10 9.83 -20.07
C ASP A 191 -24.76 8.82 -18.95
N ARG A 192 -24.30 7.62 -19.30
CA ARG A 192 -23.91 6.58 -18.33
C ARG A 192 -22.41 6.58 -18.10
N VAL A 193 -22.00 6.27 -16.86
CA VAL A 193 -20.61 5.98 -16.54
C VAL A 193 -20.35 4.52 -16.87
N VAL A 194 -19.28 4.23 -17.61
CA VAL A 194 -18.91 2.86 -18.02
C VAL A 194 -17.40 2.67 -17.86
N PHE A 195 -17.01 1.43 -17.57
CA PHE A 195 -15.62 1.00 -17.68
C PHE A 195 -15.33 0.58 -19.12
N VAL A 196 -14.20 1.02 -19.65
CA VAL A 196 -13.72 0.69 -21.00
C VAL A 196 -12.38 0.00 -20.86
N HIS A 197 -12.23 -1.15 -21.51
CA HIS A 197 -10.94 -1.83 -21.58
C HIS A 197 -10.02 -1.05 -22.52
N GLU A 198 -8.85 -0.67 -22.03
CA GLU A 198 -7.86 0.06 -22.84
C GLU A 198 -6.73 -0.86 -23.30
N TYR A 199 -6.22 -1.72 -22.41
CA TYR A 199 -5.07 -2.57 -22.70
C TYR A 199 -4.99 -3.77 -21.74
N SER A 200 -4.42 -4.88 -22.20
CA SER A 200 -4.09 -6.02 -21.35
C SER A 200 -2.77 -6.66 -21.76
N LEU A 201 -1.96 -7.08 -20.79
CA LEU A 201 -0.72 -7.82 -21.03
C LEU A 201 -0.65 -9.05 -20.11
N ILE A 202 -0.58 -10.23 -20.71
CA ILE A 202 -0.40 -11.51 -20.01
C ILE A 202 1.07 -11.64 -19.60
N GLY A 203 1.31 -12.24 -18.44
CA GLY A 203 2.65 -12.41 -17.88
C GLY A 203 3.10 -11.24 -16.99
N SER A 204 2.44 -10.08 -17.06
CA SER A 204 2.76 -8.93 -16.20
C SER A 204 1.80 -8.85 -15.02
N SER A 205 2.29 -8.60 -13.79
CA SER A 205 1.43 -8.36 -12.63
C SER A 205 2.11 -7.49 -11.56
N HIS A 206 1.40 -7.27 -10.45
CA HIS A 206 1.86 -6.41 -9.34
C HIS A 206 2.14 -4.99 -9.83
N VAL A 207 1.07 -4.25 -10.10
CA VAL A 207 1.13 -2.86 -10.57
C VAL A 207 1.60 -1.98 -9.41
N LEU A 208 2.79 -1.42 -9.57
CA LEU A 208 3.44 -0.56 -8.58
C LEU A 208 3.40 0.92 -8.97
N MET A 209 3.20 1.23 -10.25
CA MET A 209 3.18 2.58 -10.79
C MET A 209 2.15 2.70 -11.92
N LEU A 210 1.47 3.84 -11.98
CA LEU A 210 0.73 4.32 -13.14
C LEU A 210 1.06 5.81 -13.28
N HIS A 211 1.64 6.19 -14.41
CA HIS A 211 2.00 7.57 -14.72
C HIS A 211 1.81 7.82 -16.22
N ASP A 212 0.80 8.62 -16.57
CA ASP A 212 0.37 8.86 -17.95
C ASP A 212 0.14 7.54 -18.74
N ALA A 213 1.03 7.25 -19.69
CA ALA A 213 0.96 6.07 -20.54
C ALA A 213 1.76 4.88 -19.97
N LEU A 214 2.50 5.07 -18.89
CA LEU A 214 3.44 4.10 -18.34
C LEU A 214 2.84 3.36 -17.16
N VAL A 215 2.94 2.03 -17.17
CA VAL A 215 2.60 1.15 -16.05
C VAL A 215 3.86 0.44 -15.59
N GLY A 216 4.23 0.61 -14.32
CA GLY A 216 5.32 -0.15 -13.71
C GLY A 216 4.78 -1.41 -13.06
N CYS A 217 5.33 -2.56 -13.45
CA CYS A 217 4.96 -3.88 -12.96
C CYS A 217 6.16 -4.54 -12.30
N ALA A 218 5.91 -5.28 -11.22
CA ALA A 218 6.96 -5.92 -10.44
C ALA A 218 7.33 -7.33 -10.94
N ILE A 219 6.38 -8.00 -11.61
CA ILE A 219 6.52 -9.40 -12.04
C ILE A 219 6.30 -9.51 -13.55
N ARG A 220 7.23 -10.14 -14.26
CA ARG A 220 7.16 -10.51 -15.69
C ARG A 220 7.32 -12.02 -15.82
N GLU A 221 6.40 -12.69 -16.52
CA GLU A 221 6.45 -14.13 -16.78
C GLU A 221 6.64 -14.98 -15.51
N ALA A 222 6.00 -14.57 -14.41
CA ALA A 222 6.13 -15.14 -13.07
C ALA A 222 7.54 -15.00 -12.41
N LEU A 223 8.43 -14.20 -12.99
CA LEU A 223 9.72 -13.80 -12.42
C LEU A 223 9.62 -12.40 -11.82
N ASN A 224 10.39 -12.15 -10.76
CA ASN A 224 10.47 -10.83 -10.09
C ASN A 224 11.35 -9.85 -10.86
N GLU A 225 11.03 -9.66 -12.13
CA GLU A 225 11.71 -8.78 -13.06
C GLU A 225 10.87 -7.51 -13.23
N PRO A 226 11.22 -6.41 -12.54
CA PRO A 226 10.51 -5.16 -12.71
C PRO A 226 10.66 -4.66 -14.14
N HIS A 227 9.57 -4.14 -14.70
CA HIS A 227 9.53 -3.60 -16.05
C HIS A 227 8.48 -2.51 -16.14
N VAL A 228 8.60 -1.66 -17.17
CA VAL A 228 7.63 -0.61 -17.46
C VAL A 228 6.94 -0.94 -18.79
N VAL A 229 5.65 -0.73 -18.88
CA VAL A 229 4.86 -0.95 -20.10
C VAL A 229 4.23 0.36 -20.50
N ASN A 230 4.44 0.80 -21.74
CA ASN A 230 3.65 1.84 -22.34
C ASN A 230 2.35 1.23 -22.88
N TRP A 231 1.27 1.34 -22.12
CA TRP A 231 0.02 0.65 -22.43
C TRP A 231 -0.67 1.20 -23.69
N LYS A 232 -0.33 2.42 -24.12
CA LYS A 232 -0.88 3.02 -25.34
C LYS A 232 -0.23 2.47 -26.60
N THR A 233 1.07 2.17 -26.54
CA THR A 233 1.83 1.62 -27.68
C THR A 233 1.99 0.11 -27.60
N GLY A 234 1.72 -0.50 -26.43
CA GLY A 234 2.01 -1.90 -26.16
C GLY A 234 3.50 -2.21 -26.00
N THR A 235 4.37 -1.20 -25.97
CA THR A 235 5.82 -1.40 -25.87
C THR A 235 6.22 -1.68 -24.42
N ILE A 236 7.07 -2.69 -24.23
CA ILE A 236 7.70 -2.98 -22.95
C ILE A 236 9.04 -2.25 -22.93
N LEU A 237 9.25 -1.43 -21.91
CA LEU A 237 10.49 -0.71 -21.67
C LEU A 237 11.30 -1.53 -20.67
N ASP A 238 12.37 -2.14 -21.18
CA ASP A 238 13.23 -2.98 -20.36
C ASP A 238 14.04 -2.12 -19.38
N ILE A 239 14.20 -2.66 -18.17
CA ILE A 239 15.01 -2.05 -17.11
C ILE A 239 16.31 -2.83 -17.03
N GLU A 240 17.43 -2.15 -17.22
CA GLU A 240 18.75 -2.76 -17.10
C GLU A 240 18.95 -3.31 -15.68
N PRO A 241 19.47 -4.54 -15.52
CA PRO A 241 19.75 -5.04 -14.18
C PRO A 241 20.81 -4.17 -13.50
N PRO A 242 20.64 -3.82 -12.22
CA PRO A 242 21.64 -3.09 -11.46
C PRO A 242 22.97 -3.88 -11.33
N PRO A 243 24.11 -3.24 -10.98
CA PRO A 243 25.37 -3.92 -10.74
C PRO A 243 25.22 -5.08 -9.75
N GLY A 244 25.77 -6.25 -10.11
CA GLY A 244 25.57 -7.51 -9.39
C GLY A 244 24.37 -8.35 -9.88
N GLY A 245 23.57 -7.82 -10.80
CA GLY A 245 22.42 -8.52 -11.38
C GLY A 245 21.19 -8.55 -10.47
N LEU A 246 20.15 -9.25 -10.92
CA LEU A 246 18.93 -9.50 -10.14
C LEU A 246 19.06 -10.71 -9.20
N ASP A 247 20.13 -11.51 -9.35
CA ASP A 247 20.31 -12.77 -8.62
C ASP A 247 20.97 -12.59 -7.25
N ILE A 248 20.71 -11.47 -6.58
CA ILE A 248 21.05 -11.26 -5.17
C ILE A 248 19.79 -11.37 -4.32
N LEU A 249 19.95 -11.83 -3.08
CA LEU A 249 18.83 -12.16 -2.18
C LEU A 249 17.78 -11.05 -2.09
N SER A 250 18.23 -9.81 -1.93
CA SER A 250 17.36 -8.64 -1.78
C SER A 250 16.67 -8.19 -3.07
N ARG A 251 17.18 -8.59 -4.23
CA ARG A 251 16.56 -8.29 -5.54
C ARG A 251 15.68 -9.42 -6.06
N ARG A 252 15.80 -10.61 -5.48
CA ARG A 252 14.88 -11.73 -5.72
C ARG A 252 13.50 -11.49 -5.11
N SER A 253 13.31 -10.49 -4.26
CA SER A 253 11.98 -10.07 -3.80
C SER A 253 11.32 -9.12 -4.80
N VAL A 254 9.99 -9.05 -4.74
CA VAL A 254 9.22 -8.05 -5.49
C VAL A 254 9.54 -6.66 -4.91
N PRO A 255 9.83 -5.66 -5.76
CA PRO A 255 9.93 -4.28 -5.32
C PRO A 255 8.71 -3.84 -4.52
N HIS A 256 8.91 -3.06 -3.46
CA HIS A 256 7.82 -2.54 -2.65
C HIS A 256 7.10 -1.38 -3.34
N PHE A 257 7.81 -0.63 -4.19
CA PHE A 257 7.28 0.56 -4.82
C PHE A 257 8.02 0.93 -6.11
N MET A 258 7.32 1.59 -7.04
CA MET A 258 7.88 2.18 -8.24
C MET A 258 7.22 3.54 -8.49
N THR A 259 7.99 4.53 -8.96
CA THR A 259 7.43 5.82 -9.43
C THR A 259 8.34 6.46 -10.47
N MET A 260 7.74 7.22 -11.38
CA MET A 260 8.48 8.21 -12.15
C MET A 260 8.72 9.40 -11.23
N TRP A 261 9.98 9.81 -11.08
CA TRP A 261 10.35 11.03 -10.36
C TRP A 261 10.34 12.22 -11.33
N THR A 262 11.02 12.07 -12.46
CA THR A 262 10.95 12.99 -13.60
C THR A 262 10.43 12.23 -14.81
N GLU A 263 10.23 12.89 -15.95
CA GLU A 263 9.85 12.23 -17.21
C GLU A 263 10.82 11.09 -17.58
N ASP A 264 12.07 11.21 -17.15
CA ASP A 264 13.18 10.32 -17.54
C ASP A 264 13.83 9.60 -16.37
N THR A 265 13.33 9.75 -15.13
CA THR A 265 13.93 9.12 -13.94
C THR A 265 12.93 8.19 -13.28
N LEU A 266 13.22 6.90 -13.30
CA LEU A 266 12.45 5.87 -12.61
C LEU A 266 13.12 5.56 -11.27
N LEU A 267 12.32 5.54 -10.20
CA LEU A 267 12.70 5.04 -8.89
C LEU A 267 12.04 3.69 -8.65
N ILE A 268 12.84 2.70 -8.26
CA ILE A 268 12.39 1.40 -7.76
C ILE A 268 12.84 1.28 -6.31
N VAL A 269 11.92 0.95 -5.41
CA VAL A 269 12.22 0.75 -3.99
C VAL A 269 12.16 -0.72 -3.64
N ARG A 270 13.22 -1.20 -2.99
CA ARG A 270 13.37 -2.56 -2.48
C ARG A 270 13.57 -2.53 -0.97
N LEU A 271 13.66 -3.72 -0.37
CA LEU A 271 13.82 -3.89 1.07
C LEU A 271 15.08 -3.18 1.62
N ASP A 272 16.18 -3.23 0.87
CA ASP A 272 17.52 -2.80 1.27
C ASP A 272 18.05 -1.59 0.45
N GLY A 273 17.22 -0.99 -0.39
CA GLY A 273 17.73 -0.03 -1.36
C GLY A 273 16.71 0.76 -2.18
N LEU A 274 17.15 1.93 -2.61
CA LEU A 274 16.52 2.77 -3.63
C LEU A 274 17.34 2.68 -4.91
N GLU A 275 16.77 2.12 -5.96
CA GLU A 275 17.40 1.98 -7.27
C GLU A 275 16.85 3.07 -8.21
N PHE A 276 17.76 3.84 -8.80
CA PHE A 276 17.43 4.92 -9.72
C PHE A 276 17.87 4.55 -11.13
N TYR A 277 17.00 4.82 -12.08
CA TYR A 277 17.24 4.54 -13.50
C TYR A 277 16.96 5.77 -14.34
N HIS A 278 17.76 5.96 -15.38
CA HIS A 278 17.56 7.00 -16.39
C HIS A 278 16.98 6.40 -17.67
N ARG A 279 15.98 7.05 -18.25
CA ARG A 279 15.36 6.62 -19.50
C ARG A 279 16.13 7.14 -20.70
N GLU A 280 16.52 6.24 -21.60
CA GLU A 280 17.00 6.60 -22.94
C GLU A 280 16.24 5.77 -23.98
N GLY A 281 15.32 6.43 -24.69
CA GLY A 281 14.40 5.78 -25.61
C GLY A 281 13.41 4.84 -24.91
N ASP A 282 13.43 3.56 -25.30
CA ASP A 282 12.55 2.51 -24.77
C ASP A 282 13.25 1.65 -23.70
N ARG A 283 14.31 2.16 -23.08
CA ARG A 283 15.06 1.43 -22.05
C ARG A 283 15.37 2.33 -20.86
N PHE A 284 15.46 1.71 -19.68
CA PHE A 284 15.90 2.34 -18.45
C PHE A 284 17.28 1.80 -18.07
N PHE A 285 18.27 2.69 -17.96
CA PHE A 285 19.65 2.39 -17.60
C PHE A 285 19.88 2.63 -16.12
N PHE A 286 20.58 1.72 -15.46
CA PHE A 286 20.85 1.87 -14.03
C PHE A 286 21.78 3.07 -13.79
N ARG A 287 21.42 3.91 -12.84
CA ARG A 287 22.18 5.12 -12.48
C ARG A 287 22.81 5.01 -11.11
N GLN A 288 22.02 4.70 -10.09
CA GLN A 288 22.47 4.76 -8.71
C GLN A 288 21.68 3.81 -7.81
N LEU A 289 22.36 3.25 -6.81
CA LEU A 289 21.75 2.54 -5.69
C LEU A 289 22.06 3.31 -4.42
N LEU A 290 21.03 3.70 -3.67
CA LEU A 290 21.17 4.17 -2.30
C LEU A 290 20.77 3.04 -1.37
N ILE A 291 21.71 2.52 -0.59
CA ILE A 291 21.45 1.48 0.41
C ILE A 291 20.68 2.13 1.56
N VAL A 292 19.55 1.52 1.92
CA VAL A 292 18.69 1.95 3.01
C VAL A 292 18.23 0.71 3.78
N ASP A 293 17.96 0.85 5.07
CA ASP A 293 17.63 -0.30 5.90
C ASP A 293 16.11 -0.52 5.98
N ASP A 294 15.69 -1.76 5.74
CA ASP A 294 14.43 -2.37 6.18
C ASP A 294 13.13 -1.66 5.74
N VAL A 295 13.04 -1.32 4.46
CA VAL A 295 11.82 -0.74 3.86
C VAL A 295 10.68 -1.76 3.81
N GLN A 296 9.57 -1.48 4.49
CA GLN A 296 8.37 -2.33 4.47
C GLN A 296 7.30 -1.84 3.51
N GLU A 297 6.98 -0.55 3.54
CA GLU A 297 6.04 0.09 2.63
C GLU A 297 6.51 1.50 2.28
N VAL A 298 6.27 1.93 1.03
CA VAL A 298 6.62 3.28 0.59
C VAL A 298 5.47 3.88 -0.19
N THR A 299 5.29 5.18 -0.01
CA THR A 299 4.35 5.98 -0.77
C THR A 299 4.94 7.37 -1.03
N VAL A 300 4.59 7.97 -2.15
CA VAL A 300 5.07 9.31 -2.52
C VAL A 300 4.24 10.34 -1.79
N CYS A 301 4.87 11.15 -0.94
CA CYS A 301 4.20 12.28 -0.32
C CYS A 301 3.84 13.27 -1.40
N LYS A 302 4.83 13.83 -2.10
CA LYS A 302 4.57 14.98 -2.96
C LYS A 302 5.70 15.22 -3.96
N HIS A 303 5.32 15.62 -5.16
CA HIS A 303 6.18 16.33 -6.11
C HIS A 303 5.85 17.82 -6.04
N CYS A 304 6.54 18.56 -5.16
CA CYS A 304 6.42 20.03 -5.18
C CYS A 304 7.27 20.64 -6.29
N ASP A 305 8.39 19.99 -6.55
CA ASP A 305 9.49 20.47 -7.38
C ASP A 305 10.08 19.24 -8.07
N PRO A 306 10.29 19.26 -9.40
CA PRO A 306 10.94 18.16 -10.11
C PRO A 306 12.32 17.79 -9.53
N SER A 307 13.01 18.73 -8.87
CA SER A 307 14.31 18.47 -8.23
C SER A 307 14.23 17.78 -6.87
N HIS A 308 13.03 17.63 -6.29
CA HIS A 308 12.81 17.01 -4.98
C HIS A 308 11.72 15.94 -5.01
N LEU A 309 11.99 14.77 -4.44
CA LEU A 309 11.01 13.72 -4.23
C LEU A 309 10.90 13.39 -2.75
N GLN A 310 9.71 13.53 -2.19
CA GLN A 310 9.43 13.16 -0.80
C GLN A 310 8.71 11.82 -0.74
N LEU A 311 9.26 10.89 0.04
CA LEU A 311 8.72 9.56 0.28
C LEU A 311 8.34 9.43 1.76
N ALA A 312 7.17 8.88 2.03
CA ALA A 312 6.87 8.33 3.35
C ALA A 312 7.22 6.84 3.30
N VAL A 313 8.08 6.44 4.23
CA VAL A 313 8.64 5.10 4.27
C VAL A 313 8.35 4.48 5.62
N LEU A 314 7.60 3.40 5.61
CA LEU A 314 7.47 2.52 6.76
C LEU A 314 8.69 1.60 6.80
N THR A 315 9.43 1.66 7.89
CA THR A 315 10.54 0.75 8.20
C THR A 315 10.10 -0.25 9.27
N GLN A 316 10.97 -1.20 9.62
CA GLN A 316 10.76 -2.07 10.79
C GLN A 316 10.57 -1.31 12.11
N CYS A 317 11.13 -0.10 12.19
CA CYS A 317 11.10 0.71 13.40
C CYS A 317 10.01 1.79 13.35
N ASP A 318 9.90 2.54 12.26
CA ASP A 318 9.18 3.80 12.27
C ASP A 318 8.67 4.18 10.88
N ILE A 319 7.88 5.25 10.83
CA ILE A 319 7.56 5.93 9.57
C ILE A 319 8.54 7.10 9.41
N GLN A 320 9.34 7.09 8.36
CA GLN A 320 10.31 8.11 8.02
C GLN A 320 9.87 8.91 6.81
N ILE A 321 10.28 10.19 6.75
CA ILE A 321 10.07 11.02 5.57
C ILE A 321 11.41 11.28 4.91
N TRP A 322 11.62 10.64 3.77
CA TRP A 322 12.83 10.74 2.99
C TRP A 322 12.67 11.83 1.94
N THR A 323 13.58 12.79 1.92
CA THR A 323 13.64 13.81 0.86
C THR A 323 14.83 13.52 -0.03
N LEU A 324 14.54 13.08 -1.26
CA LEU A 324 15.52 12.87 -2.32
C LEU A 324 15.72 14.19 -3.07
N ARG A 325 16.97 14.57 -3.30
CA ARG A 325 17.34 15.75 -4.10
C ARG A 325 18.26 15.33 -5.24
N GLN A 326 18.05 15.90 -6.41
CA GLN A 326 18.96 15.70 -7.55
C GLN A 326 19.99 16.84 -7.59
N ASP A 327 21.26 16.52 -7.37
CA ASP A 327 22.39 17.46 -7.38
C ASP A 327 23.41 17.07 -8.45
N ASN A 328 23.57 17.87 -9.51
CA ASN A 328 24.63 17.71 -10.52
C ASN A 328 24.80 16.26 -11.03
N HIS A 329 23.68 15.58 -11.27
CA HIS A 329 23.58 14.17 -11.69
C HIS A 329 23.69 13.10 -10.60
N ASP A 330 24.01 13.46 -9.36
CA ASP A 330 23.90 12.54 -8.23
C ASP A 330 22.56 12.72 -7.51
N ILE A 331 22.05 11.64 -6.96
CA ILE A 331 20.84 11.65 -6.14
C ILE A 331 21.29 11.52 -4.70
N VAL A 332 20.97 12.55 -3.91
CA VAL A 332 21.31 12.64 -2.51
C VAL A 332 20.05 12.37 -1.70
N LEU A 333 20.15 11.41 -0.78
CA LEU A 333 19.10 11.17 0.20
C LEU A 333 19.36 12.02 1.44
N ASN A 334 18.50 13.02 1.63
CA ASN A 334 18.39 13.74 2.88
C ASN A 334 17.22 13.13 3.66
N GLY A 335 17.54 12.23 4.59
CA GLY A 335 16.56 11.66 5.51
C GLY A 335 16.30 12.63 6.65
N ILE A 336 15.05 13.08 6.81
CA ILE A 336 14.61 13.59 8.11
C ILE A 336 13.99 12.39 8.82
N LYS A 337 14.69 11.87 9.83
CA LYS A 337 14.09 10.90 10.72
C LYS A 337 12.99 11.62 11.49
N ILE A 338 11.75 11.17 11.33
CA ILE A 338 10.68 11.58 12.23
C ILE A 338 10.88 10.78 13.52
N GLU A 339 11.65 11.35 14.45
CA GLU A 339 11.86 10.81 15.81
C GLU A 339 10.59 10.94 16.67
N TYR A 340 9.46 10.40 16.21
CA TYR A 340 8.19 10.52 16.94
C TYR A 340 7.42 9.23 17.10
N PHE A 341 7.80 8.19 16.37
CA PHE A 341 7.38 6.85 16.70
C PHE A 341 8.58 6.11 17.24
N ASN A 342 8.70 6.08 18.57
CA ASN A 342 9.48 5.04 19.20
C ASN A 342 8.59 3.77 19.23
N PRO A 343 8.71 2.85 18.26
CA PRO A 343 7.95 1.59 18.30
C PRO A 343 8.32 0.76 19.53
N TYR A 344 9.43 1.07 20.22
CA TYR A 344 9.86 0.35 21.41
C TYR A 344 8.93 0.60 22.60
N THR A 345 8.15 1.70 22.64
CA THR A 345 7.03 1.82 23.61
C THR A 345 5.79 1.04 23.18
N LEU A 346 5.66 0.74 21.89
CA LEU A 346 4.55 -0.02 21.29
C LEU A 346 4.90 -1.48 20.98
N GLY A 347 6.07 -1.96 21.37
CA GLY A 347 6.50 -3.36 21.29
C GLY A 347 6.17 -4.08 19.97
N GLY A 348 6.50 -3.54 18.80
CA GLY A 348 6.38 -4.30 17.54
C GLY A 348 4.93 -4.48 17.07
N CYS A 349 4.15 -3.40 17.11
CA CYS A 349 2.89 -3.36 16.40
C CYS A 349 3.15 -3.44 14.90
N PRO A 350 2.59 -4.42 14.19
CA PRO A 350 2.70 -4.37 12.75
C PRO A 350 1.83 -3.20 12.23
N ILE A 351 2.50 -2.20 11.69
CA ILE A 351 1.91 -1.11 10.92
C ILE A 351 1.70 -1.64 9.51
N PHE A 352 0.54 -1.37 8.91
CA PHE A 352 0.27 -1.76 7.54
C PHE A 352 -0.50 -0.66 6.80
N ARG A 353 -0.38 -0.64 5.47
CA ARG A 353 -1.15 0.22 4.55
C ARG A 353 -0.84 1.71 4.71
N LEU A 354 0.44 2.03 4.62
CA LEU A 354 0.92 3.40 4.48
C LEU A 354 0.40 4.02 3.18
N ARG A 355 -0.29 5.16 3.31
CA ARG A 355 -0.79 5.94 2.17
C ARG A 355 -0.55 7.41 2.40
N THR A 356 -0.23 8.12 1.34
CA THR A 356 -0.24 9.58 1.34
C THR A 356 -1.56 10.07 0.81
N SER A 357 -1.96 11.24 1.28
CA SER A 357 -3.12 11.93 0.76
C SER A 357 -2.87 12.47 -0.65
N GLN A 358 -3.95 12.77 -1.38
CA GLN A 358 -3.84 13.33 -2.74
C GLN A 358 -3.08 14.66 -2.82
N SER A 359 -3.14 15.50 -1.78
CA SER A 359 -2.33 16.74 -1.75
C SER A 359 -0.87 16.49 -1.36
N GLY A 360 -0.58 15.31 -0.82
CA GLY A 360 0.74 14.95 -0.34
C GLY A 360 1.15 15.57 0.99
N THR A 361 0.21 16.19 1.70
CA THR A 361 0.47 16.86 2.97
C THR A 361 0.13 16.01 4.17
N ARG A 362 -0.46 14.83 3.97
CA ARG A 362 -0.82 13.91 5.05
C ARG A 362 -0.44 12.48 4.70
N VAL A 363 -0.16 11.70 5.73
CA VAL A 363 0.10 10.27 5.67
C VAL A 363 -0.92 9.59 6.57
N ILE A 364 -1.47 8.48 6.11
CA ILE A 364 -2.45 7.65 6.83
C ILE A 364 -1.97 6.21 6.85
N TRP A 365 -2.19 5.52 7.97
CA TRP A 365 -1.86 4.11 8.13
C TRP A 365 -2.79 3.46 9.15
N ILE A 366 -2.83 2.13 9.16
CA ILE A 366 -3.44 1.37 10.24
C ILE A 366 -2.35 0.94 11.22
N SER A 367 -2.52 1.33 12.47
CA SER A 367 -1.68 0.88 13.58
C SER A 367 -2.46 -0.13 14.40
N THR A 368 -1.89 -1.31 14.59
CA THR A 368 -2.26 -2.17 15.70
C THR A 368 -1.57 -1.63 16.97
N VAL A 369 -2.09 -1.88 18.17
CA VAL A 369 -1.38 -1.63 19.44
C VAL A 369 -1.10 -3.00 20.08
N ARG A 370 0.11 -3.24 20.61
CA ARG A 370 0.55 -4.57 21.04
C ARG A 370 -0.26 -5.03 22.25
N TRP A 371 -1.15 -5.99 22.00
CA TRP A 371 -1.49 -7.26 22.65
C TRP A 371 -0.88 -7.72 24.00
N VAL A 372 -0.30 -6.85 24.83
CA VAL A 372 0.06 -7.23 26.21
C VAL A 372 -1.04 -6.76 27.13
N ARG A 373 -2.16 -7.52 27.11
CA ARG A 373 -3.29 -7.52 28.07
C ARG A 373 -4.45 -6.55 27.86
N SER A 374 -4.37 -5.56 26.96
CA SER A 374 -5.55 -4.75 26.57
C SER A 374 -6.16 -5.26 25.26
N ARG A 375 -7.50 -5.30 25.18
CA ARG A 375 -8.27 -5.61 23.96
C ARG A 375 -8.20 -4.46 22.94
N ASP A 376 -7.04 -3.84 22.78
CA ASP A 376 -6.91 -2.63 21.97
C ASP A 376 -7.04 -3.00 20.50
N ARG A 377 -8.05 -2.40 19.87
CA ARG A 377 -8.42 -2.64 18.48
C ARG A 377 -7.45 -1.88 17.55
N PRO A 378 -7.21 -2.36 16.31
CA PRO A 378 -6.50 -1.58 15.32
C PRO A 378 -7.14 -0.21 15.17
N SER A 379 -6.29 0.78 14.98
CA SER A 379 -6.67 2.17 14.86
C SER A 379 -6.16 2.73 13.55
N LEU A 380 -6.96 3.63 12.97
CA LEU A 380 -6.52 4.44 11.85
C LEU A 380 -5.80 5.65 12.41
N ALA A 381 -4.60 5.92 11.94
CA ALA A 381 -3.79 7.06 12.34
C ALA A 381 -3.52 7.96 11.13
N ILE A 382 -3.59 9.27 11.34
CA ILE A 382 -3.32 10.28 10.33
C ILE A 382 -2.24 11.22 10.87
N PHE A 383 -1.28 11.54 10.02
CA PHE A 383 -0.16 12.44 10.29
C PHE A 383 -0.11 13.55 9.24
N ARG A 384 0.14 14.79 9.68
CA ARG A 384 0.37 15.92 8.76
C ARG A 384 1.87 16.12 8.55
N LEU A 385 2.26 16.13 7.28
CA LEU A 385 3.60 16.49 6.85
C LEU A 385 3.74 18.01 6.96
N SER A 386 4.44 18.46 8.00
CA SER A 386 4.83 19.86 8.12
C SER A 386 5.86 20.20 7.03
N LYS A 387 5.78 21.42 6.48
CA LYS A 387 6.81 21.96 5.58
C LYS A 387 8.07 22.35 6.36
N GLN A 388 7.93 22.62 7.64
CA GLN A 388 9.05 22.92 8.52
C GLN A 388 9.50 21.63 9.20
N PRO A 389 10.81 21.46 9.44
CA PRO A 389 11.29 20.36 10.25
C PRO A 389 10.51 20.36 11.57
N PRO A 390 9.98 19.21 12.01
CA PRO A 390 9.15 19.16 13.22
C PRO A 390 9.95 19.75 14.38
N ASN A 391 9.42 20.79 15.01
CA ASN A 391 9.98 21.25 16.27
C ASN A 391 9.72 20.11 17.27
N PRO A 392 10.72 19.60 18.02
CA PRO A 392 10.52 18.50 18.97
C PRO A 392 9.52 18.80 20.12
N SER A 393 8.94 20.01 20.15
CA SER A 393 7.83 20.39 21.04
C SER A 393 6.45 20.28 20.40
N ASP A 394 6.36 20.21 19.07
CA ASP A 394 5.07 20.11 18.38
C ASP A 394 4.59 18.67 18.52
N SER A 395 3.77 18.44 19.55
CA SER A 395 3.13 17.16 19.78
C SER A 395 2.39 16.76 18.52
N THR A 396 2.89 15.74 17.85
CA THR A 396 2.26 15.18 16.66
C THR A 396 0.92 14.60 17.09
N SER A 397 -0.16 15.31 16.74
CA SER A 397 -1.53 14.86 16.93
C SER A 397 -1.79 13.66 16.01
N ALA A 398 -1.34 12.48 16.42
CA ALA A 398 -1.73 11.23 15.79
C ALA A 398 -3.23 11.07 16.05
N LEU A 399 -4.01 11.25 15.01
CA LEU A 399 -5.45 11.14 15.09
C LEU A 399 -5.83 9.67 15.19
N THR A 400 -5.89 9.11 16.40
CA THR A 400 -6.22 7.70 16.60
C THR A 400 -7.72 7.51 16.58
N TRP A 401 -8.23 6.89 15.52
CA TRP A 401 -9.63 6.47 15.47
C TRP A 401 -9.83 5.22 16.33
N LYS A 402 -10.64 5.35 17.40
CA LYS A 402 -11.03 4.23 18.26
C LYS A 402 -12.39 3.71 17.83
N ASP A 403 -12.42 2.41 17.58
CA ASP A 403 -13.55 1.60 17.15
C ASP A 403 -14.55 1.35 18.31
N ASP A 404 -15.08 2.43 18.89
CA ASP A 404 -16.19 2.33 19.86
C ASP A 404 -17.56 2.32 19.15
N ASP A 405 -17.59 2.61 17.85
CA ASP A 405 -18.79 2.52 17.01
C ASP A 405 -18.98 1.07 16.55
N VAL A 406 -20.04 0.40 17.02
CA VAL A 406 -20.41 -0.98 16.64
C VAL A 406 -20.52 -1.16 15.11
N HIS A 407 -20.69 -0.07 14.38
CA HIS A 407 -20.89 -0.06 12.94
C HIS A 407 -19.63 0.38 12.15
N ALA A 408 -18.49 0.54 12.81
CA ALA A 408 -17.19 0.74 12.16
C ALA A 408 -16.76 -0.53 11.40
N PRO A 409 -16.14 -0.41 10.21
CA PRO A 409 -15.55 -1.55 9.55
C PRO A 409 -14.42 -2.13 10.42
N ALA A 410 -14.36 -3.46 10.45
CA ALA A 410 -13.33 -4.21 11.14
C ALA A 410 -11.95 -3.90 10.53
N LEU A 411 -11.19 -3.00 11.17
CA LEU A 411 -9.83 -2.64 10.74
C LEU A 411 -8.83 -3.79 10.90
N TRP A 412 -9.16 -4.79 11.74
CA TRP A 412 -8.35 -5.99 11.89
C TRP A 412 -8.46 -6.94 10.68
N ALA A 413 -9.35 -6.65 9.72
CA ALA A 413 -9.69 -7.51 8.59
C ALA A 413 -9.15 -7.00 7.23
N PHE A 414 -7.89 -6.54 7.18
CA PHE A 414 -7.22 -6.13 5.92
C PHE A 414 -7.96 -5.02 5.23
N CYS A 415 -8.18 -3.97 6.00
CA CYS A 415 -8.70 -2.74 5.44
C CYS A 415 -7.74 -2.22 4.36
N ASN A 416 -8.31 -2.01 3.18
CA ASN A 416 -7.79 -1.12 2.19
C ASN A 416 -8.29 0.26 2.54
N VAL A 417 -7.38 1.23 2.56
CA VAL A 417 -7.67 2.61 2.89
C VAL A 417 -7.24 3.50 1.76
N ASP A 418 -8.06 4.50 1.49
CA ASP A 418 -7.68 5.66 0.69
C ASP A 418 -8.14 6.94 1.39
N TYR A 419 -7.45 8.05 1.13
CA TYR A 419 -7.66 9.30 1.83
C TYR A 419 -7.49 10.52 0.92
N ASP A 420 -8.54 11.34 0.91
CA ASP A 420 -8.53 12.67 0.32
C ASP A 420 -8.58 13.69 1.44
N ASP A 421 -7.43 14.31 1.69
CA ASP A 421 -7.24 15.28 2.74
C ASP A 421 -7.77 16.68 2.39
N ILE A 422 -8.09 16.94 1.13
CA ILE A 422 -8.66 18.22 0.71
C ILE A 422 -10.13 18.26 1.06
N LEU A 423 -10.85 17.19 0.72
CA LEU A 423 -12.24 17.06 1.13
C LEU A 423 -12.36 16.47 2.52
N GLY A 424 -11.32 15.85 3.08
CA GLY A 424 -11.43 15.18 4.37
C GLY A 424 -12.30 13.93 4.27
N LEU A 425 -12.11 13.14 3.21
CA LEU A 425 -12.78 11.87 3.00
C LEU A 425 -11.81 10.73 3.26
N THR A 426 -12.19 9.81 4.13
CA THR A 426 -11.49 8.54 4.30
C THR A 426 -12.38 7.41 3.80
N VAL A 427 -11.83 6.55 2.95
CA VAL A 427 -12.49 5.33 2.49
C VAL A 427 -11.82 4.15 3.16
N ILE A 428 -12.62 3.23 3.68
CA ILE A 428 -12.16 1.99 4.29
C ILE A 428 -12.97 0.84 3.72
N GLY A 429 -12.32 -0.17 3.16
CA GLY A 429 -12.96 -1.39 2.69
C GLY A 429 -12.20 -2.61 3.14
N ASN A 430 -12.85 -3.67 3.65
CA ASN A 430 -12.15 -4.83 4.21
C ASN A 430 -12.53 -6.17 3.56
N HIS A 431 -11.87 -7.24 3.98
CA HIS A 431 -12.09 -8.58 3.42
C HIS A 431 -13.47 -9.19 3.73
N PHE A 432 -14.24 -8.61 4.65
CA PHE A 432 -15.63 -9.01 4.87
C PHE A 432 -16.61 -8.33 3.93
N GLY A 433 -16.15 -7.38 3.10
CA GLY A 433 -17.02 -6.59 2.23
C GLY A 433 -17.61 -5.36 2.91
N GLU A 434 -17.21 -5.07 4.15
CA GLU A 434 -17.61 -3.83 4.83
C GLU A 434 -16.92 -2.66 4.14
N LEU A 435 -17.70 -1.74 3.59
CA LEU A 435 -17.24 -0.52 2.93
C LEU A 435 -17.79 0.68 3.69
N ALA A 436 -16.91 1.60 4.09
CA ALA A 436 -17.28 2.83 4.77
C ALA A 436 -16.55 4.03 4.15
N VAL A 437 -17.26 5.15 4.05
CA VAL A 437 -16.72 6.45 3.64
C VAL A 437 -17.04 7.45 4.73
N TYR A 438 -16.00 7.99 5.33
CA TYR A 438 -16.08 8.96 6.42
C TYR A 438 -15.89 10.37 5.88
N ASP A 439 -16.89 11.24 6.12
CA ASP A 439 -16.77 12.68 5.91
C ASP A 439 -16.37 13.36 7.23
N HIS A 440 -15.09 13.70 7.34
CA HIS A 440 -14.50 14.31 8.54
C HIS A 440 -14.89 15.77 8.74
N VAL A 441 -15.54 16.40 7.77
CA VAL A 441 -15.99 17.79 7.87
C VAL A 441 -17.50 17.90 7.96
N GLY A 442 -18.21 16.96 7.34
CA GLY A 442 -19.66 17.00 7.14
C GLY A 442 -20.08 17.87 5.96
N GLY A 443 -21.26 17.60 5.41
CA GLY A 443 -21.84 18.40 4.33
C GLY A 443 -21.26 18.12 2.94
N TYR A 444 -20.55 17.01 2.74
CA TYR A 444 -20.04 16.61 1.42
C TYR A 444 -21.15 16.59 0.35
N ALA A 445 -22.30 15.98 0.65
CA ALA A 445 -23.43 15.93 -0.28
C ALA A 445 -23.91 17.32 -0.74
N ARG A 446 -23.81 18.34 0.12
CA ARG A 446 -24.19 19.72 -0.23
C ARG A 446 -23.19 20.37 -1.19
N LEU A 447 -21.89 20.10 -1.00
CA LEU A 447 -20.83 20.60 -1.87
C LEU A 447 -20.97 20.03 -3.29
N VAL A 448 -21.22 18.73 -3.41
CA VAL A 448 -21.20 18.07 -4.72
C VAL A 448 -22.56 18.13 -5.43
N GLY A 449 -23.67 18.09 -4.69
CA GLY A 449 -25.02 18.07 -5.27
C GLY A 449 -25.50 19.39 -5.89
N SER A 450 -24.88 20.53 -5.57
CA SER A 450 -25.35 21.85 -6.05
C SER A 450 -24.64 22.37 -7.30
N SER A 451 -23.36 22.02 -7.51
CA SER A 451 -22.54 22.71 -8.52
C SER A 451 -21.40 21.89 -9.12
N PHE A 452 -21.02 20.76 -8.53
CA PHE A 452 -20.20 19.75 -9.22
C PHE A 452 -21.11 18.98 -10.19
N GLY A 453 -21.61 19.65 -11.22
CA GLY A 453 -22.16 18.96 -12.38
C GLY A 453 -21.18 17.85 -12.77
N ALA A 454 -21.69 16.69 -13.18
CA ALA A 454 -20.89 15.51 -13.56
C ALA A 454 -19.99 15.74 -14.81
N ALA A 455 -19.63 16.98 -15.10
CA ALA A 455 -19.27 17.50 -16.41
C ALA A 455 -17.77 17.77 -16.63
N PRO A 456 -16.95 18.31 -15.71
CA PRO A 456 -15.60 18.71 -16.15
C PRO A 456 -14.68 17.53 -16.47
N VAL A 457 -14.62 16.51 -15.59
CA VAL A 457 -13.66 15.40 -15.74
C VAL A 457 -14.15 14.35 -16.76
N LEU A 458 -15.45 14.06 -16.79
CA LEU A 458 -16.02 13.03 -17.68
C LEU A 458 -16.75 13.58 -18.92
N ALA A 459 -17.19 14.86 -18.96
CA ALA A 459 -17.93 15.39 -20.12
C ALA A 459 -17.06 16.12 -21.15
N ALA A 460 -15.78 16.40 -20.87
CA ALA A 460 -14.86 16.94 -21.88
C ALA A 460 -14.59 15.97 -23.06
N HIS A 461 -15.07 14.72 -23.00
CA HIS A 461 -14.73 13.65 -23.95
C HIS A 461 -15.87 13.11 -24.81
N ASN A 462 -17.08 13.69 -24.73
CA ASN A 462 -18.24 13.16 -25.44
C ASN A 462 -18.20 13.36 -26.97
N THR A 463 -17.25 14.12 -27.54
CA THR A 463 -17.31 14.53 -28.95
C THR A 463 -16.42 13.74 -29.92
N VAL A 464 -15.45 12.93 -29.46
CA VAL A 464 -14.45 12.30 -30.38
C VAL A 464 -14.49 10.76 -30.38
N ILE A 465 -15.13 10.10 -29.41
CA ILE A 465 -14.95 8.64 -29.20
C ILE A 465 -16.22 7.80 -29.50
N SER A 466 -17.27 8.36 -30.10
CA SER A 466 -18.54 7.63 -30.27
C SER A 466 -18.45 6.44 -31.23
N GLU A 467 -17.53 6.44 -32.20
CA GLU A 467 -17.45 5.37 -33.21
C GLU A 467 -16.55 4.19 -32.81
N ALA A 468 -15.47 4.41 -32.05
CA ALA A 468 -14.54 3.34 -31.63
C ALA A 468 -15.01 2.56 -30.39
N LEU A 469 -15.97 3.08 -29.61
CA LEU A 469 -16.40 2.49 -28.33
C LEU A 469 -17.45 1.37 -28.44
N ASN A 470 -17.83 0.94 -29.63
CA ASN A 470 -18.78 -0.16 -29.78
C ASN A 470 -18.14 -1.54 -29.64
N GLU A 471 -16.81 -1.65 -29.68
CA GLU A 471 -16.10 -2.93 -29.67
C GLU A 471 -15.41 -3.29 -28.34
N CYS A 472 -15.27 -2.36 -27.38
CA CYS A 472 -14.39 -2.57 -26.21
C CYS A 472 -15.09 -2.45 -24.84
N VAL A 473 -16.37 -2.84 -24.75
CA VAL A 473 -17.07 -2.93 -23.46
C VAL A 473 -16.75 -4.29 -22.83
N ILE A 474 -16.10 -4.28 -21.67
CA ILE A 474 -15.81 -5.50 -20.88
C ILE A 474 -17.12 -6.22 -20.59
N SER A 475 -17.12 -7.55 -20.67
CA SER A 475 -18.33 -8.34 -20.49
C SER A 475 -19.09 -7.96 -19.22
N SER A 476 -20.39 -7.73 -19.36
CA SER A 476 -21.31 -7.54 -18.25
C SER A 476 -21.72 -8.87 -17.60
N SER A 477 -21.26 -10.01 -18.12
CA SER A 477 -21.51 -11.33 -17.53
C SER A 477 -20.39 -11.71 -16.55
N PRO A 478 -20.72 -12.37 -15.42
CA PRO A 478 -19.72 -12.89 -14.49
C PRO A 478 -18.73 -13.85 -15.17
N PHE A 479 -17.44 -13.70 -14.82
CA PHE A 479 -16.43 -14.73 -15.07
C PHE A 479 -16.35 -15.61 -13.84
N TYR A 480 -16.53 -16.93 -14.02
CA TYR A 480 -16.39 -17.88 -12.92
C TYR A 480 -14.91 -18.08 -12.59
N LEU A 481 -14.51 -17.60 -11.42
CA LEU A 481 -13.19 -17.78 -10.85
C LEU A 481 -13.08 -19.16 -10.18
N ASN A 482 -11.88 -19.75 -10.22
CA ASN A 482 -11.52 -20.95 -9.48
C ASN A 482 -10.61 -20.58 -8.30
N ILE A 483 -11.03 -19.62 -7.48
CA ILE A 483 -10.23 -19.11 -6.35
C ILE A 483 -10.73 -19.73 -5.02
N PRO A 484 -9.86 -20.07 -4.04
CA PRO A 484 -10.26 -20.57 -2.72
C PRO A 484 -10.97 -19.50 -1.83
N LEU A 485 -11.64 -19.92 -0.73
CA LEU A 485 -12.67 -19.12 -0.01
C LEU A 485 -11.98 -18.05 0.84
N PRO A 486 -12.58 -16.86 0.99
CA PRO A 486 -12.37 -16.07 2.18
C PRO A 486 -12.98 -16.81 3.38
N VAL A 487 -12.21 -16.87 4.46
CA VAL A 487 -12.55 -17.65 5.66
C VAL A 487 -13.65 -16.98 6.47
N THR A 488 -14.67 -17.76 6.84
CA THR A 488 -15.58 -17.49 7.97
C THR A 488 -14.93 -17.95 9.27
N ARG A 489 -15.21 -17.29 10.42
CA ARG A 489 -14.69 -17.69 11.75
C ARG A 489 -14.93 -19.16 12.13
N VAL A 490 -15.86 -19.83 11.45
CA VAL A 490 -16.08 -21.27 11.51
C VAL A 490 -16.11 -21.77 10.07
N MET A 491 -15.09 -22.52 9.66
CA MET A 491 -15.08 -23.22 8.37
C MET A 491 -15.73 -24.59 8.54
N THR A 492 -16.67 -24.92 7.68
CA THR A 492 -17.13 -26.30 7.55
C THR A 492 -15.98 -27.18 7.02
N HIS A 493 -16.05 -28.49 7.28
CA HIS A 493 -15.04 -29.44 6.80
C HIS A 493 -14.82 -29.35 5.27
N ALA A 494 -15.87 -29.11 4.48
CA ALA A 494 -15.75 -28.94 3.03
C ALA A 494 -15.02 -27.64 2.64
N GLU A 495 -15.25 -26.55 3.37
CA GLU A 495 -14.57 -25.27 3.17
C GLU A 495 -13.09 -25.35 3.55
N LEU A 496 -12.82 -26.06 4.65
CA LEU A 496 -11.48 -26.35 5.15
C LEU A 496 -10.68 -27.22 4.16
N MET A 497 -11.31 -28.26 3.60
CA MET A 497 -10.70 -29.11 2.56
C MET A 497 -10.48 -28.37 1.22
N SER A 498 -11.13 -27.24 1.03
CA SER A 498 -10.95 -26.36 -0.14
C SER A 498 -10.17 -25.08 0.20
N SER A 499 -9.58 -25.00 1.40
CA SER A 499 -8.76 -23.88 1.85
C SER A 499 -7.30 -24.07 1.41
N ARG A 500 -6.48 -23.04 1.66
CA ARG A 500 -5.02 -23.10 1.46
C ARG A 500 -4.35 -24.12 2.40
N ALA A 501 -4.92 -24.36 3.58
CA ALA A 501 -4.47 -25.36 4.56
C ALA A 501 -4.45 -26.78 3.96
N ALA A 502 -5.43 -27.11 3.13
CA ALA A 502 -5.49 -28.40 2.44
C ALA A 502 -4.35 -28.64 1.41
N LYS A 503 -3.49 -27.64 1.17
CA LYS A 503 -2.30 -27.75 0.30
C LYS A 503 -0.99 -27.90 1.07
N TRP A 504 -1.02 -27.86 2.40
CA TRP A 504 0.16 -27.94 3.23
C TRP A 504 0.80 -29.33 3.19
N ALA A 505 2.13 -29.38 3.40
CA ALA A 505 2.94 -30.61 3.45
C ALA A 505 2.73 -31.60 2.26
N LYS A 506 2.24 -31.10 1.11
CA LYS A 506 2.05 -31.92 -0.09
C LYS A 506 3.38 -32.40 -0.68
N ASP A 507 4.46 -31.67 -0.45
CA ASP A 507 5.77 -32.16 -0.79
C ASP A 507 6.16 -33.23 0.24
N LYS A 508 6.36 -34.44 -0.25
CA LYS A 508 6.96 -35.56 0.49
C LYS A 508 8.44 -35.27 0.73
N LEU A 509 8.72 -34.15 1.38
CA LEU A 509 10.05 -33.76 1.82
C LEU A 509 10.57 -34.83 2.77
N ASP A 510 11.74 -35.35 2.48
CA ASP A 510 12.47 -36.26 3.35
C ASP A 510 13.12 -35.44 4.47
N LEU A 511 12.31 -35.00 5.42
CA LEU A 511 12.74 -34.25 6.59
C LEU A 511 12.99 -35.23 7.74
N ASN A 512 14.03 -34.99 8.54
CA ASN A 512 14.25 -35.77 9.75
C ASN A 512 13.04 -35.61 10.70
N PRO A 513 12.24 -36.66 10.94
CA PRO A 513 11.02 -36.57 11.74
C PRO A 513 11.29 -36.30 13.22
N GLN A 514 12.54 -36.46 13.68
CA GLN A 514 12.93 -36.13 15.06
C GLN A 514 13.09 -34.61 15.28
N CYS A 515 13.33 -33.85 14.22
CA CYS A 515 13.57 -32.41 14.30
C CYS A 515 12.45 -31.60 13.66
N TRP A 516 11.81 -32.17 12.64
CA TRP A 516 10.79 -31.51 11.84
C TRP A 516 9.47 -32.24 11.97
N MET A 517 8.44 -31.51 12.40
CA MET A 517 7.06 -31.96 12.34
C MET A 517 6.49 -31.55 10.98
N ARG A 518 6.10 -32.54 10.17
CA ARG A 518 5.39 -32.23 8.93
C ARG A 518 4.07 -31.55 9.28
N THR A 519 3.75 -30.48 8.57
CA THR A 519 2.45 -29.81 8.67
C THR A 519 1.38 -30.59 7.90
N ASP A 520 1.31 -31.90 8.14
CA ASP A 520 0.35 -32.80 7.51
C ASP A 520 -1.04 -32.41 8.02
N PHE A 521 -1.75 -31.63 7.22
CA PHE A 521 -3.09 -31.19 7.52
C PHE A 521 -4.06 -32.37 7.38
N THR A 522 -4.51 -32.92 8.50
CA THR A 522 -5.58 -33.94 8.54
C THR A 522 -6.74 -33.40 9.36
N PRO A 523 -7.96 -33.32 8.80
CA PRO A 523 -9.13 -32.80 9.51
C PRO A 523 -9.39 -33.46 10.87
N ASP A 524 -9.07 -34.75 11.00
CA ASP A 524 -9.28 -35.53 12.22
C ASP A 524 -8.40 -35.05 13.39
N LYS A 525 -7.25 -34.41 13.10
CA LYS A 525 -6.37 -33.81 14.13
C LYS A 525 -6.80 -32.42 14.57
N VAL A 526 -7.65 -31.74 13.80
CA VAL A 526 -8.13 -30.38 14.13
C VAL A 526 -9.22 -30.43 15.21
N LEU A 527 -9.94 -31.56 15.29
CA LEU A 527 -11.00 -31.78 16.29
C LEU A 527 -10.46 -32.18 17.67
N ASP A 528 -9.17 -32.52 17.77
CA ASP A 528 -8.51 -32.88 19.04
C ASP A 528 -7.83 -31.62 19.60
N GLU A 529 -8.66 -30.72 20.16
CA GLU A 529 -8.39 -29.31 20.52
C GLU A 529 -7.19 -29.03 21.46
N THR A 530 -6.34 -30.00 21.81
CA THR A 530 -5.37 -29.83 22.92
C THR A 530 -3.90 -30.03 22.62
N ASP A 531 -3.43 -30.42 21.43
CA ASP A 531 -1.97 -30.60 21.30
C ASP A 531 -1.36 -30.31 19.90
N ARG A 532 -0.61 -29.18 19.87
CA ARG A 532 0.65 -28.95 19.15
C ARG A 532 0.67 -28.32 17.76
N PHE A 533 -0.36 -27.56 17.39
CA PHE A 533 -0.11 -26.42 16.50
C PHE A 533 -1.02 -25.24 16.87
N PRO A 534 -0.76 -24.59 18.01
CA PRO A 534 -1.56 -23.45 18.49
C PRO A 534 -1.47 -22.19 17.61
N LYS A 535 -0.97 -22.30 16.37
CA LYS A 535 -0.75 -21.20 15.43
C LYS A 535 -1.12 -21.56 13.98
N TYR A 536 -1.97 -22.56 13.74
CA TYR A 536 -2.39 -22.90 12.36
C TYR A 536 -3.01 -21.70 11.64
N ASP A 537 -3.90 -20.99 12.35
CA ASP A 537 -4.48 -19.71 11.98
C ASP A 537 -3.44 -18.64 11.62
N ALA A 538 -2.25 -18.70 12.23
CA ALA A 538 -1.14 -17.80 11.96
C ALA A 538 -0.42 -18.09 10.62
N TRP A 539 -0.76 -19.12 9.84
CA TRP A 539 -0.05 -19.50 8.60
C TRP A 539 -0.92 -19.97 7.43
N GLU A 540 -2.24 -19.88 7.54
CA GLU A 540 -3.22 -20.21 6.49
C GLU A 540 -3.18 -19.31 5.25
N GLY A 541 -2.37 -18.25 5.27
CA GLY A 541 -2.46 -17.15 4.33
C GLY A 541 -3.71 -16.30 4.55
N GLN A 542 -4.33 -16.41 5.73
CA GLN A 542 -5.35 -15.52 6.21
C GLN A 542 -4.76 -14.13 6.43
N PRO A 543 -5.53 -13.07 6.16
CA PRO A 543 -5.48 -11.87 6.97
C PRO A 543 -4.69 -11.89 8.31
N SER A 544 -3.54 -11.22 8.37
CA SER A 544 -2.71 -10.89 9.56
C SER A 544 -1.83 -12.04 10.02
N ASP A 545 -1.95 -13.15 9.31
CA ASP A 545 -1.16 -14.31 9.54
C ASP A 545 0.19 -14.16 8.83
N ASN A 546 1.18 -14.91 9.31
CA ASN A 546 2.54 -14.79 8.86
C ASN A 546 2.70 -15.25 7.40
N ALA A 547 1.90 -16.19 6.89
CA ALA A 547 1.95 -16.61 5.48
C ALA A 547 1.38 -15.53 4.53
N TRP A 548 0.38 -14.79 5.00
CA TRP A 548 -0.17 -13.62 4.34
C TRP A 548 0.85 -12.49 4.33
N ILE A 549 1.45 -12.19 5.49
CA ILE A 549 2.56 -11.25 5.64
C ILE A 549 3.66 -11.62 4.65
N LEU A 550 4.05 -12.89 4.57
CA LEU A 550 5.05 -13.35 3.61
C LEU A 550 4.67 -13.02 2.16
N SER A 551 3.44 -13.32 1.77
CA SER A 551 2.96 -13.06 0.41
C SER A 551 2.73 -11.58 0.07
N HIS A 552 2.60 -10.69 1.06
CA HIS A 552 2.24 -9.28 0.84
C HIS A 552 3.36 -8.29 1.18
N LEU A 553 4.12 -8.52 2.25
CA LEU A 553 5.28 -7.69 2.61
C LEU A 553 6.47 -8.03 1.74
N TYR A 554 6.80 -9.32 1.58
CA TYR A 554 7.98 -9.75 0.82
C TYR A 554 7.68 -10.03 -0.65
N GLY A 555 6.38 -9.98 -1.01
CA GLY A 555 5.89 -10.09 -2.39
C GLY A 555 6.36 -11.36 -3.09
N PHE A 556 6.39 -12.49 -2.38
CA PHE A 556 6.77 -13.75 -3.01
C PHE A 556 5.85 -14.08 -4.19
N PRO A 557 6.40 -14.39 -5.38
CA PRO A 557 5.59 -14.75 -6.54
C PRO A 557 4.90 -16.08 -6.24
N GLY A 558 3.58 -16.02 -6.06
CA GLY A 558 2.74 -17.18 -5.89
C GLY A 558 2.26 -17.44 -4.46
N GLU A 559 1.90 -18.70 -4.19
CA GLU A 559 1.30 -19.16 -2.95
C GLU A 559 2.40 -19.67 -2.00
N VAL A 560 2.53 -19.03 -0.83
CA VAL A 560 3.42 -19.44 0.26
C VAL A 560 2.75 -20.55 1.08
N LEU A 561 3.25 -21.79 1.04
CA LEU A 561 2.59 -22.93 1.67
C LEU A 561 3.47 -23.56 2.75
N PRO A 562 3.07 -23.56 4.03
CA PRO A 562 3.74 -24.32 5.09
C PRO A 562 3.92 -25.79 4.69
N GLN A 563 5.12 -26.33 4.92
CA GLN A 563 5.48 -27.73 4.66
C GLN A 563 5.87 -28.47 5.93
N ALA A 564 6.55 -27.79 6.86
CA ALA A 564 6.96 -28.37 8.13
C ALA A 564 7.24 -27.26 9.15
N SER A 565 7.23 -27.63 10.43
CA SER A 565 7.72 -26.77 11.50
C SER A 565 8.65 -27.52 12.43
N ARG A 566 9.35 -26.76 13.26
CA ARG A 566 10.23 -27.25 14.31
C ARG A 566 10.12 -26.29 15.49
N ILE A 567 9.94 -26.84 16.69
CA ILE A 567 10.12 -26.06 17.91
C ILE A 567 11.62 -25.96 18.17
N ILE A 568 12.11 -24.74 18.31
CA ILE A 568 13.46 -24.40 18.75
C ILE A 568 13.35 -24.11 20.24
N GLU A 569 14.01 -24.92 21.05
CA GLU A 569 14.14 -24.66 22.48
C GLU A 569 15.03 -23.41 22.67
N GLY A 570 14.40 -22.29 23.04
CA GLY A 570 15.10 -21.06 23.37
C GLY A 570 15.79 -21.12 24.74
N PRO A 571 16.80 -20.28 25.00
CA PRO A 571 17.56 -20.27 26.27
C PRO A 571 16.75 -19.88 27.52
N HIS A 572 15.46 -19.54 27.38
CA HIS A 572 14.59 -19.05 28.45
C HIS A 572 13.21 -19.72 28.48
N ASP A 573 13.12 -21.00 28.12
CA ASP A 573 11.85 -21.74 28.00
C ASP A 573 10.85 -21.09 27.02
N SER A 574 11.32 -20.20 26.13
CA SER A 574 10.53 -19.69 25.03
C SER A 574 10.53 -20.72 23.91
N GLU A 575 9.38 -21.34 23.67
CA GLU A 575 9.16 -22.18 22.50
C GLU A 575 9.07 -21.28 21.26
N ASP A 576 10.12 -21.33 20.45
CA ASP A 576 10.26 -20.55 19.24
C ASP A 576 9.99 -21.47 18.03
N ASP A 577 9.01 -21.13 17.19
CA ASP A 577 8.65 -21.97 16.04
C ASP A 577 9.48 -21.58 14.82
N ALA A 578 10.23 -22.53 14.26
CA ALA A 578 10.73 -22.43 12.90
C ALA A 578 9.76 -23.09 11.92
N ILE A 579 9.50 -22.46 10.77
CA ILE A 579 8.59 -22.98 9.76
C ILE A 579 9.25 -22.96 8.39
N LEU A 580 9.07 -24.07 7.68
CA LEU A 580 9.49 -24.26 6.31
C LEU A 580 8.30 -24.01 5.39
N PHE A 581 8.42 -23.05 4.51
CA PHE A 581 7.45 -22.74 3.45
C PHE A 581 7.92 -23.27 2.12
N ARG A 582 6.98 -23.63 1.28
CA ARG A 582 7.14 -23.79 -0.16
C ARG A 582 6.62 -22.56 -0.86
N LEU A 583 7.34 -22.11 -1.89
CA LEU A 583 6.83 -21.13 -2.85
C LEU A 583 6.24 -21.86 -4.06
N CYS A 584 4.92 -21.82 -4.22
CA CYS A 584 4.23 -22.38 -5.37
C CYS A 584 3.88 -21.28 -6.37
N PRO A 585 4.16 -21.42 -7.68
CA PRO A 585 3.58 -20.54 -8.68
C PRO A 585 2.05 -20.65 -8.61
N ASN A 586 1.36 -19.51 -8.73
CA ASN A 586 -0.10 -19.51 -8.70
C ASN A 586 -0.67 -20.37 -9.85
N GLY A 587 -1.41 -21.42 -9.51
CA GLY A 587 -2.41 -22.01 -10.39
C GLY A 587 -1.94 -22.96 -11.48
N SER A 588 -0.80 -23.66 -11.33
CA SER A 588 -0.44 -24.71 -12.29
C SER A 588 -0.08 -26.05 -11.63
N ASN A 589 -0.68 -27.12 -12.15
CA ASN A 589 -0.13 -28.48 -12.10
C ASN A 589 1.12 -28.58 -12.99
N VAL A 590 1.96 -27.54 -13.01
CA VAL A 590 3.21 -27.57 -13.72
C VAL A 590 4.09 -28.58 -13.01
N SER A 591 4.52 -29.58 -13.78
CA SER A 591 5.44 -30.60 -13.32
C SER A 591 6.61 -29.94 -12.61
N PRO A 592 7.02 -30.44 -11.42
CA PRO A 592 8.20 -29.97 -10.72
C PRO A 592 9.47 -29.92 -11.59
N ASN A 593 9.50 -30.57 -12.75
CA ASN A 593 10.70 -30.61 -13.60
C ASN A 593 10.81 -29.45 -14.61
N SER A 594 9.83 -28.55 -14.73
CA SER A 594 9.90 -27.46 -15.72
C SER A 594 10.53 -26.17 -15.18
N TRP A 595 11.06 -26.18 -13.96
CA TRP A 595 11.81 -25.04 -13.42
C TRP A 595 13.16 -25.01 -14.10
N SER A 596 13.44 -23.94 -14.87
CA SER A 596 14.81 -23.69 -15.30
C SER A 596 15.68 -23.48 -14.05
N SER A 597 16.95 -23.88 -14.09
CA SER A 597 17.90 -23.83 -12.96
C SER A 597 18.19 -22.42 -12.41
N ARG A 598 17.48 -21.39 -12.87
CA ARG A 598 17.67 -19.97 -12.54
C ARG A 598 16.62 -19.38 -11.59
N SER A 599 15.59 -20.14 -11.20
CA SER A 599 14.50 -19.65 -10.35
C SER A 599 14.78 -19.82 -8.86
N ILE A 600 14.32 -18.84 -8.07
CA ILE A 600 14.32 -18.71 -6.60
C ILE A 600 14.23 -20.08 -5.88
N GLY A 601 15.00 -20.25 -4.80
CA GLY A 601 14.93 -21.46 -3.96
C GLY A 601 13.47 -21.85 -3.65
N ARG A 602 13.14 -23.15 -3.82
CA ARG A 602 11.76 -23.65 -3.68
C ARG A 602 11.17 -23.47 -2.29
N TYR A 603 12.05 -23.37 -1.30
CA TYR A 603 11.68 -23.33 0.10
C TYR A 603 12.26 -22.11 0.81
N ILE A 604 11.45 -21.52 1.67
CA ILE A 604 11.86 -20.47 2.61
C ILE A 604 11.79 -21.05 4.00
N PHE A 605 12.86 -20.91 4.76
CA PHE A 605 12.91 -21.21 6.18
C PHE A 605 12.71 -19.92 6.97
N ALA A 606 11.72 -19.86 7.85
CA ALA A 606 11.52 -18.77 8.79
C ALA A 606 11.84 -19.26 10.20
N ALA A 607 12.70 -18.57 10.94
CA ALA A 607 12.95 -18.84 12.35
C ALA A 607 13.06 -17.53 13.14
N PRO A 608 12.54 -17.44 14.36
CA PRO A 608 12.72 -16.28 15.22
C PRO A 608 14.22 -16.02 15.46
N VAL A 609 14.62 -14.76 15.41
CA VAL A 609 15.99 -14.31 15.67
C VAL A 609 15.98 -13.55 17.00
N PRO A 610 16.92 -13.80 17.93
CA PRO A 610 16.96 -13.08 19.20
C PRO A 610 17.02 -11.56 18.99
N GLY A 611 16.00 -10.84 19.46
CA GLY A 611 15.88 -9.39 19.31
C GLY A 611 15.18 -8.89 18.04
N SER A 612 14.63 -9.77 17.19
CA SER A 612 13.94 -9.42 15.94
C SER A 612 12.75 -10.35 15.65
N TYR A 613 11.86 -9.98 14.73
CA TYR A 613 10.93 -10.93 14.12
C TYR A 613 11.68 -11.89 13.17
N TYR A 614 11.00 -12.98 12.77
CA TYR A 614 11.51 -14.09 11.95
C TYR A 614 12.59 -13.72 10.91
N GLY A 615 13.73 -14.40 10.94
CA GLY A 615 14.74 -14.41 9.88
C GLY A 615 14.35 -15.42 8.80
N PHE A 616 14.47 -15.02 7.53
CA PHE A 616 14.11 -15.83 6.37
C PHE A 616 15.35 -16.29 5.60
N PHE A 617 15.46 -17.59 5.34
CA PHE A 617 16.57 -18.19 4.60
C PHE A 617 16.04 -18.96 3.39
N PHE A 618 16.69 -18.80 2.24
CA PHE A 618 16.29 -19.48 1.00
C PHE A 618 17.09 -20.77 0.85
N LEU A 619 16.39 -21.87 0.62
CA LEU A 619 17.02 -23.17 0.44
C LEU A 619 17.12 -23.53 -1.05
N PRO A 620 18.29 -24.02 -1.52
CA PRO A 620 18.44 -24.53 -2.89
C PRO A 620 17.46 -25.65 -3.22
N GLN A 621 17.17 -25.85 -4.51
CA GLN A 621 16.24 -26.88 -4.99
C GLN A 621 16.66 -28.31 -4.59
N ASP A 622 17.97 -28.58 -4.51
CA ASP A 622 18.53 -29.89 -4.17
C ASP A 622 18.88 -30.03 -2.68
N PHE A 623 18.41 -29.10 -1.85
CA PHE A 623 18.70 -29.13 -0.43
C PHE A 623 18.09 -30.37 0.24
N ARG A 624 18.97 -31.23 0.78
CA ARG A 624 18.58 -32.38 1.60
C ARG A 624 18.92 -32.07 3.06
N PRO A 625 17.92 -31.82 3.93
CA PRO A 625 18.18 -31.60 5.35
C PRO A 625 18.51 -32.92 6.03
N SER A 626 19.76 -33.38 5.92
CA SER A 626 20.21 -34.64 6.53
C SER A 626 20.84 -34.46 7.93
N GLY A 627 20.64 -33.32 8.61
CA GLY A 627 21.25 -33.03 9.92
C GLY A 627 20.51 -31.99 10.77
N ASN A 628 20.94 -31.88 12.03
CA ASN A 628 20.53 -30.84 12.97
C ASN A 628 21.01 -29.47 12.45
N LEU A 629 20.20 -28.78 11.66
CA LEU A 629 20.35 -27.32 11.46
C LEU A 629 20.27 -26.66 12.84
N SER A 630 21.43 -26.46 13.46
CA SER A 630 21.55 -25.59 14.62
C SER A 630 21.64 -24.17 14.10
N VAL A 631 21.23 -23.18 14.89
CA VAL A 631 21.37 -21.75 14.55
C VAL A 631 22.82 -21.41 14.14
N ARG A 632 23.82 -22.22 14.56
CA ARG A 632 25.23 -22.14 14.13
C ARG A 632 25.50 -22.54 12.67
N GLU A 633 24.72 -23.40 12.05
CA GLU A 633 24.90 -23.75 10.63
C GLU A 633 24.31 -22.69 9.70
N ALA A 634 23.27 -21.97 10.15
CA ALA A 634 22.77 -20.78 9.49
C ALA A 634 23.79 -19.62 9.50
N SER A 635 24.68 -19.56 10.52
CA SER A 635 25.75 -18.55 10.55
C SER A 635 26.86 -18.78 9.51
N TRP A 636 27.04 -20.00 8.99
CA TRP A 636 28.05 -20.26 7.95
C TRP A 636 27.62 -19.77 6.56
N LEU A 637 26.31 -19.67 6.32
CA LEU A 637 25.74 -18.95 5.17
C LEU A 637 25.79 -17.41 5.33
N GLY A 638 26.21 -16.91 6.51
CA GLY A 638 26.22 -15.50 6.88
C GLY A 638 27.52 -14.75 6.59
N GLU A 639 28.62 -15.41 6.21
CA GLU A 639 29.90 -14.70 5.92
C GLU A 639 29.87 -13.90 4.60
N GLN A 640 28.82 -14.02 3.79
CA GLN A 640 28.65 -13.26 2.54
C GLN A 640 27.45 -12.30 2.53
N LEU A 641 26.81 -12.03 3.70
CA LEU A 641 25.61 -11.21 3.78
C LEU A 641 25.75 -10.12 4.87
N PRO A 642 25.31 -8.87 4.62
CA PRO A 642 25.29 -7.83 5.64
C PRO A 642 24.04 -8.00 6.50
N VAL A 643 24.02 -9.05 7.34
CA VAL A 643 23.02 -9.21 8.41
C VAL A 643 23.79 -9.32 9.71
N LYS A 644 23.58 -8.36 10.63
CA LYS A 644 24.22 -8.37 11.95
C LYS A 644 23.67 -9.54 12.77
N VAL A 645 24.42 -10.64 12.80
CA VAL A 645 24.22 -11.70 13.79
C VAL A 645 24.97 -11.28 15.05
N ALA A 646 24.24 -10.94 16.11
CA ALA A 646 24.83 -10.72 17.43
C ALA A 646 25.25 -12.07 18.03
N ALA A 647 26.55 -12.32 18.12
CA ALA A 647 27.09 -13.47 18.84
C ALA A 647 27.33 -13.09 20.31
N PHE A 648 26.51 -13.60 21.22
CA PHE A 648 26.86 -13.69 22.64
C PHE A 648 27.51 -15.05 22.90
N GLY A 649 28.80 -15.04 23.23
CA GLY A 649 29.52 -16.22 23.69
C GLY A 649 29.60 -16.21 25.22
N GLU A 650 28.85 -17.08 25.88
CA GLU A 650 29.20 -17.53 27.23
C GLU A 650 30.09 -18.76 27.13
N SER A 651 31.34 -18.63 27.57
CA SER A 651 32.26 -19.75 27.72
C SER A 651 31.91 -20.54 28.97
N ASN A 652 31.40 -21.76 28.80
CA ASN A 652 31.51 -22.79 29.83
C ASN A 652 32.12 -24.04 29.20
N ALA A 653 33.46 -24.07 29.16
CA ALA A 653 34.24 -25.25 28.83
C ALA A 653 35.07 -25.65 30.06
N TYR A 654 34.50 -26.54 30.89
CA TYR A 654 35.33 -27.43 31.70
C TYR A 654 35.69 -28.64 30.83
N GLY A 655 36.99 -28.87 30.71
CA GLY A 655 37.60 -29.62 29.61
C GLY A 655 37.32 -31.13 29.57
N ARG A 656 37.55 -31.67 28.38
CA ARG A 656 38.22 -32.96 28.14
C ARG A 656 38.80 -32.94 26.73
N GLY A 657 40.10 -33.20 26.65
CA GLY A 657 40.87 -33.10 25.42
C GLY A 657 40.43 -34.10 24.35
N LEU A 658 40.49 -33.63 23.10
CA LEU A 658 40.58 -34.46 21.92
C LEU A 658 41.74 -33.95 21.08
N LYS A 659 42.54 -34.92 20.63
CA LYS A 659 43.81 -34.79 19.91
C LYS A 659 43.63 -34.04 18.59
N GLU A 660 44.63 -33.20 18.30
CA GLU A 660 44.86 -32.55 17.02
C GLU A 660 45.02 -33.58 15.89
N ASP A 661 44.34 -33.36 14.77
CA ASP A 661 44.54 -34.04 13.49
C ASP A 661 45.00 -32.99 12.45
N PRO A 662 46.23 -33.04 11.92
CA PRO A 662 46.79 -31.98 11.10
C PRO A 662 46.49 -32.24 9.61
N LYS A 663 45.25 -31.99 9.18
CA LYS A 663 44.89 -31.99 7.75
C LYS A 663 43.85 -30.93 7.39
N TYR A 664 44.08 -29.67 7.74
CA TYR A 664 43.50 -28.55 6.98
C TYR A 664 44.53 -27.42 6.93
N GLN A 665 45.11 -27.23 5.75
CA GLN A 665 45.95 -26.08 5.45
C GLN A 665 45.09 -24.82 5.40
N SER A 666 45.53 -23.83 6.16
CA SER A 666 45.06 -22.46 6.20
C SER A 666 45.12 -21.77 4.84
N VAL A 667 44.04 -21.11 4.43
CA VAL A 667 44.12 -19.92 3.58
C VAL A 667 43.85 -18.73 4.49
N SER A 668 44.93 -18.01 4.80
CA SER A 668 44.94 -16.79 5.59
C SER A 668 44.89 -15.57 4.66
N CYS A 669 43.82 -14.77 4.75
CA CYS A 669 43.84 -13.37 4.34
C CYS A 669 43.31 -12.52 5.48
N TRP A 670 44.23 -11.88 6.20
CA TRP A 670 43.96 -10.81 7.15
C TRP A 670 43.85 -9.49 6.37
N HIS A 671 42.76 -8.75 6.55
CA HIS A 671 42.78 -7.29 6.40
C HIS A 671 42.23 -6.66 7.69
N GLU A 672 43.16 -6.02 8.38
CA GLU A 672 42.98 -5.17 9.54
C GLU A 672 42.56 -3.78 9.02
N ILE A 673 41.37 -3.31 9.37
CA ILE A 673 41.00 -1.89 9.24
C ILE A 673 40.68 -1.38 10.64
N SER A 674 41.60 -0.59 11.15
CA SER A 674 41.47 0.17 12.39
C SER A 674 40.50 1.34 12.20
N TRP A 675 39.69 1.60 13.22
CA TRP A 675 38.78 2.74 13.28
C TRP A 675 39.46 3.94 13.96
N ASN A 676 39.28 5.13 13.37
CA ASN A 676 39.19 6.41 14.06
C ASN A 676 37.91 7.09 13.59
#